data_AF-A0A950KCY1-F1
#
_entry.id   AF-A0A950KCY1-F1
#
_cell.length_a   1.000
_cell.length_b   1.000
_cell.length_c   1.000
_cell.angle_alpha   90.00
_cell.angle_beta   90.00
_cell.angle_gamma   90.00
#
_symmetry.space_group_name_H-M   'P 1'
#
loop_
_entity.id
_entity.type
_entity.pdbx_description
1 polymer ?
#
loop_
_entity_poly.entity_id
_entity_poly.type
_entity_poly.pdbx_seq_one_letter_code
_entity_poly.pdbx_strand_id
1 'polypeptide(L)'
;MLDEQVFPLLNKTGLGLGELLGFAMIAAERRVISARFARVVSASLYGSYGANHLDGVDIRAMPRFEAERFAVVYGIHIFDYFLEHEAALRECHRVLSDGGVFFFQLSPDRVRPDRSAPTKTREITASPGYFEYLPANASLTDTRVGSDWFVDRMRRVGFEAWYRQMIEPGSELVCHWFLGVKRPNRSRFADTLRSSASDIGKGALSYARQALMTRVSNPVPARSVGSSRTAAVVRPTRSARRPAARAKVAVPPAPVRLHRVGGAGDREAAAAAASDAGFARTHAIPLPRREPPTLVRLTLSVPATLPDSLPLHDIHFAEHAIGTGVDAEDSIVLLGPDAVYASNDLGESWRVVKTDAITRTPLFRSFTTANGIHLIQGRGWHQRSDDALDPEHLAPILRFDRDWNFLDMAWAGRVHWHGSAAIGQSGDTIIFGEYPDNGEAYRHPDPRQHIYPSRAWRSRDDGRSWQEVALLDNGRVRHLHTCCPDPDQPGRWWLSSGDRAEEVFIWRSDDDGDTWIDVTHPNPPVPLSPGFANRSRAVQRFTDLHFDGDYVIWGADDHLGNLEELPRVDDRRSWPGARLYRSRRTGDRIEPEELGWIGLPVRSLIDVGPAWLVLTEAKARWFSLRPRVCIVFKDAPQVIHHLFDADNFANRPTGFTYSTASRRAKNGVFFTNRNSADLFPRGAGVLKWEIAFE
;
A
#
# COMPACT_ATOMS: atom_id res chain seq x y z
N MET A 1 -0.99 -2.70 -15.22
CA MET A 1 -1.08 -2.17 -16.60
C MET A 1 -2.15 -1.09 -16.76
N LEU A 2 -3.46 -1.40 -16.67
CA LEU A 2 -4.53 -0.41 -16.92
C LEU A 2 -4.43 0.86 -16.05
N ASP A 3 -4.41 0.68 -14.73
CA ASP A 3 -4.37 1.80 -13.77
C ASP A 3 -3.04 2.57 -13.78
N GLU A 4 -1.93 1.87 -14.03
CA GLU A 4 -0.58 2.43 -13.90
C GLU A 4 -0.06 3.10 -15.18
N GLN A 5 -0.52 2.65 -16.35
CA GLN A 5 0.04 3.08 -17.63
C GLN A 5 -1.04 3.64 -18.56
N VAL A 6 -2.13 2.88 -18.79
CA VAL A 6 -3.15 3.26 -19.79
C VAL A 6 -3.96 4.47 -19.34
N PHE A 7 -4.53 4.48 -18.13
CA PHE A 7 -5.35 5.60 -17.68
C PHE A 7 -4.57 6.90 -17.52
N PRO A 8 -3.34 6.91 -16.96
CA PRO A 8 -2.51 8.11 -16.96
C PRO A 8 -2.25 8.68 -18.36
N LEU A 9 -2.06 7.81 -19.36
CA LEU A 9 -1.88 8.25 -20.75
C LEU A 9 -3.16 8.83 -21.36
N LEU A 10 -4.31 8.18 -21.15
CA LEU A 10 -5.60 8.70 -21.63
C LEU A 10 -5.97 10.05 -21.02
N ASN A 11 -5.63 10.26 -19.75
CA ASN A 11 -5.84 11.54 -19.09
C ASN A 11 -4.93 12.61 -19.71
N LYS A 12 -3.66 12.29 -20.00
CA LYS A 12 -2.71 13.22 -20.63
C LYS A 12 -3.13 13.62 -22.05
N THR A 13 -3.80 12.72 -22.78
CA THR A 13 -4.22 12.99 -24.17
C THR A 13 -5.57 13.70 -24.24
N GLY A 14 -6.28 13.85 -23.11
CA GLY A 14 -7.58 14.52 -23.04
C GLY A 14 -8.72 13.72 -23.65
N LEU A 15 -8.48 12.49 -24.12
CA LEU A 15 -9.52 11.63 -24.71
C LEU A 15 -10.47 11.04 -23.66
N GLY A 16 -10.07 11.04 -22.38
CA GLY A 16 -10.86 10.49 -21.29
C GLY A 16 -11.17 8.99 -21.50
N LEU A 17 -12.36 8.58 -21.06
CA LEU A 17 -12.82 7.18 -21.09
C LEU A 17 -13.75 6.90 -22.29
N GLY A 18 -13.30 7.27 -23.49
CA GLY A 18 -14.04 7.13 -24.76
C GLY A 18 -14.36 5.68 -25.18
N GLU A 19 -14.69 5.44 -26.46
CA GLU A 19 -14.96 4.08 -26.93
C GLU A 19 -13.69 3.21 -26.93
N LEU A 20 -13.79 1.99 -26.41
CA LEU A 20 -12.75 0.97 -26.47
C LEU A 20 -13.14 -0.13 -27.45
N LEU A 21 -12.21 -0.51 -28.34
CA LEU A 21 -12.27 -1.73 -29.16
C LEU A 21 -11.38 -2.81 -28.54
N GLY A 22 -11.97 -3.93 -28.14
CA GLY A 22 -11.26 -5.03 -27.49
C GLY A 22 -11.34 -6.34 -28.27
N PHE A 23 -10.18 -6.95 -28.51
CA PHE A 23 -10.01 -8.27 -29.11
C PHE A 23 -9.67 -9.33 -28.06
N ALA A 24 -10.23 -10.53 -28.20
CA ALA A 24 -9.98 -11.67 -27.30
C ALA A 24 -10.19 -11.35 -25.80
N MET A 25 -11.15 -10.48 -25.51
CA MET A 25 -11.50 -10.06 -24.15
C MET A 25 -12.45 -11.08 -23.52
N ILE A 26 -11.97 -11.85 -22.55
CA ILE A 26 -12.79 -12.82 -21.83
C ILE A 26 -13.59 -12.13 -20.72
N ALA A 27 -14.41 -12.90 -20.00
CA ALA A 27 -15.34 -12.36 -19.01
C ALA A 27 -14.64 -11.60 -17.88
N ALA A 28 -13.43 -12.02 -17.51
CA ALA A 28 -12.63 -11.40 -16.45
C ALA A 28 -12.20 -9.98 -16.81
N GLU A 29 -11.55 -9.77 -17.97
CA GLU A 29 -11.08 -8.44 -18.36
C GLU A 29 -12.25 -7.55 -18.74
N ARG A 30 -13.31 -8.10 -19.34
CA ARG A 30 -14.54 -7.35 -19.58
C ARG A 30 -15.09 -6.74 -18.29
N ARG A 31 -15.11 -7.48 -17.17
CA ARG A 31 -15.60 -6.97 -15.88
C ARG A 31 -14.78 -5.76 -15.40
N VAL A 32 -13.46 -5.78 -15.60
CA VAL A 32 -12.56 -4.70 -15.19
C VAL A 32 -12.66 -3.50 -16.15
N ILE A 33 -12.64 -3.76 -17.45
CA ILE A 33 -12.60 -2.75 -18.51
C ILE A 33 -13.95 -2.04 -18.65
N SER A 34 -15.07 -2.76 -18.69
CA SER A 34 -16.40 -2.18 -18.88
C SER A 34 -16.85 -1.27 -17.73
N ALA A 35 -16.25 -1.39 -16.55
CA ALA A 35 -16.52 -0.47 -15.44
C ALA A 35 -15.92 0.93 -15.63
N ARG A 36 -15.04 1.11 -16.62
CA ARG A 36 -14.27 2.35 -16.81
C ARG A 36 -14.60 3.05 -18.11
N PHE A 37 -14.79 2.34 -19.21
CA PHE A 37 -15.05 2.95 -20.51
C PHE A 37 -16.54 3.22 -20.73
N ALA A 38 -16.85 4.36 -21.35
CA ALA A 38 -18.23 4.73 -21.67
C ALA A 38 -18.92 3.69 -22.57
N ARG A 39 -18.14 3.07 -23.46
CA ARG A 39 -18.61 1.98 -24.32
C ARG A 39 -17.46 1.04 -24.67
N VAL A 40 -17.75 -0.26 -24.65
CA VAL A 40 -16.84 -1.32 -25.03
C VAL A 40 -17.40 -2.06 -26.23
N VAL A 41 -16.67 -2.04 -27.35
CA VAL A 41 -16.92 -2.85 -28.55
C VAL A 41 -16.00 -4.05 -28.48
N SER A 42 -16.58 -5.24 -28.38
CA SER A 42 -15.83 -6.50 -28.34
C SER A 42 -15.89 -7.15 -29.71
N ALA A 43 -14.75 -7.56 -30.27
CA ALA A 43 -14.66 -8.12 -31.61
C ALA A 43 -13.69 -9.29 -31.70
N SER A 44 -13.92 -10.22 -32.62
CA SER A 44 -13.01 -11.33 -32.92
C SER A 44 -13.22 -11.86 -34.34
N LEU A 45 -12.20 -12.53 -34.88
CA LEU A 45 -12.31 -13.22 -36.17
C LEU A 45 -13.15 -14.49 -36.03
N TYR A 46 -12.91 -15.24 -34.95
CA TYR A 46 -13.60 -16.48 -34.62
C TYR A 46 -14.07 -16.44 -33.17
N GLY A 47 -15.23 -17.05 -32.93
CA GLY A 47 -15.85 -17.11 -31.60
C GLY A 47 -16.80 -15.93 -31.30
N SER A 48 -17.60 -16.11 -30.26
CA SER A 48 -18.50 -15.08 -29.75
C SER A 48 -18.42 -15.04 -28.22
N TYR A 49 -18.15 -13.86 -27.67
CA TYR A 49 -17.87 -13.64 -26.25
C TYR A 49 -19.01 -12.88 -25.55
N GLY A 50 -20.24 -13.10 -26.01
CA GLY A 50 -21.48 -12.56 -25.42
C GLY A 50 -22.38 -11.84 -26.42
N ALA A 51 -23.55 -11.42 -25.97
CA ALA A 51 -24.64 -10.92 -26.82
C ALA A 51 -24.32 -9.69 -27.69
N ASN A 52 -23.31 -8.89 -27.31
CA ASN A 52 -22.90 -7.67 -28.02
C ASN A 52 -21.50 -7.80 -28.65
N HIS A 53 -21.08 -9.03 -28.97
CA HIS A 53 -19.79 -9.31 -29.59
C HIS A 53 -19.90 -9.27 -31.13
N LEU A 54 -18.92 -8.67 -31.79
CA LEU A 54 -18.83 -8.62 -33.25
C LEU A 54 -17.91 -9.73 -33.76
N ASP A 55 -18.49 -10.76 -34.37
CA ASP A 55 -17.77 -11.87 -34.98
C ASP A 55 -17.34 -11.56 -36.43
N GLY A 56 -16.39 -12.36 -36.95
CA GLY A 56 -15.85 -12.21 -38.29
C GLY A 56 -15.07 -10.91 -38.50
N VAL A 57 -14.51 -10.32 -37.43
CA VAL A 57 -13.69 -9.12 -37.48
C VAL A 57 -12.22 -9.49 -37.40
N ASP A 58 -11.52 -9.38 -38.53
CA ASP A 58 -10.08 -9.58 -38.60
C ASP A 58 -9.33 -8.31 -38.17
N ILE A 59 -8.46 -8.38 -37.16
CA ILE A 59 -7.67 -7.23 -36.72
C ILE A 59 -6.70 -6.74 -37.83
N ARG A 60 -6.34 -7.60 -38.78
CA ARG A 60 -5.49 -7.26 -39.93
C ARG A 60 -6.22 -6.44 -40.99
N ALA A 61 -7.56 -6.45 -40.97
CA ALA A 61 -8.41 -5.72 -41.90
C ALA A 61 -9.76 -5.41 -41.22
N MET A 62 -9.92 -4.17 -40.74
CA MET A 62 -11.10 -3.73 -39.99
C MET A 62 -11.99 -2.75 -40.79
N PRO A 63 -12.45 -3.08 -42.00
CA PRO A 63 -13.21 -2.14 -42.85
C PRO A 63 -14.56 -1.74 -42.24
N ARG A 64 -15.08 -2.54 -41.29
CA ARG A 64 -16.33 -2.23 -40.55
C ARG A 64 -16.18 -1.08 -39.56
N PHE A 65 -14.95 -0.67 -39.25
CA PHE A 65 -14.68 0.42 -38.32
C PHE A 65 -14.14 1.64 -39.05
N GLU A 66 -14.77 2.78 -38.81
CA GLU A 66 -14.32 4.08 -39.28
C GLU A 66 -12.92 4.40 -38.71
N ALA A 67 -12.17 5.22 -39.45
CA ALA A 67 -10.92 5.75 -38.93
C ALA A 67 -11.19 6.65 -37.71
N GLU A 68 -10.25 6.68 -36.77
CA GLU A 68 -10.28 7.60 -35.61
C GLU A 68 -11.49 7.46 -34.67
N ARG A 69 -12.18 6.32 -34.70
CA ARG A 69 -13.36 6.06 -33.88
C ARG A 69 -13.05 5.80 -32.41
N PHE A 70 -11.98 5.07 -32.11
CA PHE A 70 -11.75 4.54 -30.76
C PHE A 70 -10.69 5.34 -30.01
N ALA A 71 -10.96 5.61 -28.73
CA ALA A 71 -9.94 6.15 -27.82
C ALA A 71 -8.91 5.08 -27.45
N VAL A 72 -9.34 3.81 -27.43
CA VAL A 72 -8.51 2.67 -27.03
C VAL A 72 -8.71 1.47 -27.94
N VAL A 73 -7.60 0.81 -28.29
CA VAL A 73 -7.60 -0.54 -28.87
C VAL A 73 -6.82 -1.47 -27.92
N TYR A 74 -7.45 -2.58 -27.56
CA TYR A 74 -6.95 -3.54 -26.58
C TYR A 74 -6.98 -4.97 -27.14
N GLY A 75 -6.01 -5.80 -26.77
CA GLY A 75 -6.07 -7.24 -27.02
C GLY A 75 -5.17 -8.08 -26.11
N ILE A 76 -5.52 -9.36 -25.96
CA ILE A 76 -4.72 -10.38 -25.27
C ILE A 76 -4.46 -11.52 -26.24
N HIS A 77 -3.21 -11.98 -26.35
CA HIS A 77 -2.83 -13.14 -27.18
C HIS A 77 -3.45 -13.09 -28.60
N ILE A 78 -3.44 -11.91 -29.24
CA ILE A 78 -3.99 -11.80 -30.61
C ILE A 78 -2.88 -11.88 -31.65
N PHE A 79 -1.73 -11.27 -31.33
CA PHE A 79 -0.54 -11.24 -32.19
C PHE A 79 0.28 -12.53 -32.16
N ASP A 80 -0.11 -13.56 -31.40
CA ASP A 80 0.54 -14.87 -31.46
C ASP A 80 -0.19 -15.85 -32.39
N TYR A 81 -1.18 -15.39 -33.18
CA TYR A 81 -1.98 -16.23 -34.09
C TYR A 81 -1.81 -15.95 -35.60
N PHE A 82 -1.02 -14.95 -35.99
CA PHE A 82 -0.81 -14.57 -37.40
C PHE A 82 0.53 -13.86 -37.60
N LEU A 83 1.07 -13.84 -38.82
CA LEU A 83 2.38 -13.24 -39.11
C LEU A 83 2.30 -11.76 -39.54
N GLU A 84 1.13 -11.31 -40.00
CA GLU A 84 0.91 -9.97 -40.56
C GLU A 84 0.81 -8.86 -39.49
N HIS A 85 1.72 -8.84 -38.51
CA HIS A 85 1.70 -7.90 -37.38
C HIS A 85 1.65 -6.44 -37.83
N GLU A 86 2.42 -6.06 -38.87
CA GLU A 86 2.44 -4.68 -39.36
C GLU A 86 1.10 -4.27 -40.00
N ALA A 87 0.36 -5.20 -40.63
CA ALA A 87 -0.96 -4.91 -41.18
C ALA A 87 -1.97 -4.66 -40.06
N ALA A 88 -2.00 -5.52 -39.04
CA ALA A 88 -2.83 -5.32 -37.85
C ALA A 88 -2.49 -4.01 -37.12
N LEU A 89 -1.20 -3.69 -36.95
CA LEU A 89 -0.79 -2.43 -36.33
C LEU A 89 -1.28 -1.20 -37.10
N ARG A 90 -1.25 -1.24 -38.45
CA ARG A 90 -1.78 -0.14 -39.29
C ARG A 90 -3.28 0.02 -39.11
N GLU A 91 -4.03 -1.07 -39.06
CA GLU A 91 -5.46 -1.02 -38.82
C GLU A 91 -5.79 -0.50 -37.41
N CYS A 92 -5.07 -0.95 -36.37
CA CYS A 92 -5.20 -0.39 -35.02
C CYS A 92 -4.91 1.12 -35.00
N HIS A 93 -3.83 1.56 -35.66
CA HIS A 93 -3.49 2.98 -35.76
C HIS A 93 -4.56 3.78 -36.53
N ARG A 94 -5.14 3.20 -37.58
CA ARG A 94 -6.20 3.84 -38.37
C ARG A 94 -7.45 4.07 -37.55
N VAL A 95 -7.92 3.07 -36.82
CA VAL A 95 -9.18 3.16 -36.06
C VAL A 95 -9.05 3.93 -34.74
N LEU A 96 -7.82 4.14 -34.24
CA LEU A 96 -7.58 4.98 -33.06
C LEU A 96 -7.69 6.46 -33.37
N SER A 97 -8.35 7.22 -32.50
CA SER A 97 -8.35 8.69 -32.52
C SER A 97 -6.94 9.23 -32.26
N ASP A 98 -6.68 10.49 -32.61
CA ASP A 98 -5.43 11.17 -32.28
C ASP A 98 -5.22 11.22 -30.75
N GLY A 99 -4.04 10.80 -30.29
CA GLY A 99 -3.77 10.59 -28.86
C GLY A 99 -4.34 9.27 -28.30
N GLY A 100 -4.96 8.44 -29.14
CA GLY A 100 -5.51 7.16 -28.76
C GLY A 100 -4.45 6.16 -28.31
N VAL A 101 -4.84 5.25 -27.42
CA VAL A 101 -3.92 4.29 -26.80
C VAL A 101 -4.16 2.88 -27.35
N PHE A 102 -3.12 2.28 -27.88
CA PHE A 102 -3.06 0.86 -28.22
C PHE A 102 -2.27 0.11 -27.15
N PHE A 103 -2.81 -1.00 -26.64
CA PHE A 103 -2.01 -1.89 -25.80
C PHE A 103 -2.45 -3.35 -25.93
N PHE A 104 -1.48 -4.26 -25.84
CA PHE A 104 -1.76 -5.69 -25.87
C PHE A 104 -0.76 -6.49 -25.04
N GLN A 105 -1.16 -7.73 -24.73
CA GLN A 105 -0.40 -8.68 -23.92
C GLN A 105 -0.04 -9.92 -24.75
N LEU A 106 1.16 -10.45 -24.52
CA LEU A 106 1.61 -11.78 -24.93
C LEU A 106 2.17 -12.56 -23.74
N SER A 107 2.12 -13.89 -23.80
CA SER A 107 2.78 -14.75 -22.81
C SER A 107 4.29 -14.78 -23.05
N PRO A 108 5.09 -15.13 -22.02
CA PRO A 108 6.55 -15.17 -22.12
C PRO A 108 7.07 -16.04 -23.27
N ASP A 109 6.44 -17.18 -23.51
CA ASP A 109 6.85 -18.14 -24.54
C ASP A 109 6.62 -17.64 -25.97
N ARG A 110 5.88 -16.53 -26.13
CA ARG A 110 5.57 -15.89 -27.41
C ARG A 110 6.53 -14.76 -27.77
N VAL A 111 7.35 -14.30 -26.83
CA VAL A 111 8.19 -13.12 -27.00
C VAL A 111 9.66 -13.46 -26.84
N ARG A 112 10.47 -13.10 -27.85
CA ARG A 112 11.93 -13.19 -27.78
C ARG A 112 12.51 -11.82 -27.40
N PRO A 113 13.56 -11.74 -26.58
CA PRO A 113 14.22 -10.49 -26.24
C PRO A 113 15.19 -10.04 -27.36
N ASP A 114 14.69 -9.96 -28.60
CA ASP A 114 15.50 -9.66 -29.78
C ASP A 114 14.71 -8.86 -30.85
N ARG A 115 15.35 -8.66 -32.02
CA ARG A 115 14.80 -7.96 -33.18
C ARG A 115 14.29 -8.91 -34.28
N SER A 116 13.99 -10.15 -33.93
CA SER A 116 13.47 -11.12 -34.90
C SER A 116 12.04 -10.78 -35.34
N ALA A 117 11.78 -10.93 -36.64
CA ALA A 117 10.42 -10.81 -37.18
C ALA A 117 9.50 -11.93 -36.64
N PRO A 118 8.17 -11.80 -36.77
CA PRO A 118 7.23 -12.84 -36.41
C PRO A 118 7.55 -14.12 -37.18
N THR A 119 7.64 -15.24 -36.47
CA THR A 119 7.92 -16.55 -37.06
C THR A 119 6.87 -17.55 -36.61
N LYS A 120 6.34 -18.30 -37.58
CA LYS A 120 5.45 -19.45 -37.33
C LYS A 120 6.26 -20.58 -36.70
N THR A 121 5.82 -21.07 -35.56
CA THR A 121 6.40 -22.23 -34.89
C THR A 121 5.64 -23.52 -35.23
N ARG A 122 4.30 -23.45 -35.29
CA ARG A 122 3.40 -24.56 -35.66
C ARG A 122 2.03 -24.06 -36.11
N GLU A 123 1.21 -24.97 -36.61
CA GLU A 123 -0.23 -24.74 -36.78
C GLU A 123 -1.00 -25.22 -35.56
N ILE A 124 -2.06 -24.50 -35.24
CA ILE A 124 -3.01 -24.82 -34.18
C ILE A 124 -4.34 -25.12 -34.84
N THR A 125 -4.80 -26.37 -34.70
CA THR A 125 -6.13 -26.81 -35.15
C THR A 125 -7.06 -26.92 -33.95
N ALA A 126 -8.37 -26.83 -34.18
CA ALA A 126 -9.36 -27.09 -33.14
C ALA A 126 -9.20 -28.51 -32.57
N SER A 127 -9.36 -28.66 -31.25
CA SER A 127 -9.47 -29.95 -30.58
C SER A 127 -10.51 -29.87 -29.46
N PRO A 128 -11.10 -31.00 -29.01
CA PRO A 128 -12.02 -30.97 -27.88
C PRO A 128 -11.41 -30.25 -26.66
N GLY A 129 -12.14 -29.29 -26.10
CA GLY A 129 -11.72 -28.43 -24.99
C GLY A 129 -10.75 -27.30 -25.35
N TYR A 130 -10.31 -27.16 -26.60
CA TYR A 130 -9.30 -26.18 -27.00
C TYR A 130 -9.54 -25.65 -28.42
N PHE A 131 -9.80 -24.34 -28.53
CA PHE A 131 -10.15 -23.68 -29.80
C PHE A 131 -11.36 -24.29 -30.53
N GLU A 132 -12.34 -24.85 -29.81
CA GLU A 132 -13.57 -25.41 -30.39
C GLU A 132 -14.39 -24.40 -31.20
N TYR A 133 -14.13 -23.10 -30.98
CA TYR A 133 -14.77 -22.01 -31.72
C TYR A 133 -14.18 -21.79 -33.13
N LEU A 134 -13.09 -22.48 -33.49
CA LEU A 134 -12.56 -22.43 -34.84
C LEU A 134 -13.42 -23.28 -35.78
N PRO A 135 -13.74 -22.81 -37.00
CA PRO A 135 -14.34 -23.65 -38.03
C PRO A 135 -13.51 -24.91 -38.31
N ALA A 136 -14.14 -26.01 -38.69
CA ALA A 136 -13.48 -27.32 -38.87
C ALA A 136 -12.27 -27.31 -39.85
N ASN A 137 -12.24 -26.36 -40.78
CA ASN A 137 -11.17 -26.21 -41.77
C ASN A 137 -10.26 -24.99 -41.49
N ALA A 138 -10.38 -24.35 -40.33
CA ALA A 138 -9.55 -23.22 -39.94
C ALA A 138 -8.41 -23.67 -39.02
N SER A 139 -7.24 -23.08 -39.23
CA SER A 139 -6.11 -23.19 -38.31
C SER A 139 -5.60 -21.80 -37.93
N LEU A 140 -5.05 -21.69 -36.72
CA LEU A 140 -4.31 -20.51 -36.26
C LEU A 140 -2.81 -20.77 -36.36
N THR A 141 -2.04 -19.71 -36.53
CA THR A 141 -0.56 -19.81 -36.61
C THR A 141 0.04 -19.57 -35.24
N ASP A 142 0.68 -20.55 -34.61
CA ASP A 142 1.45 -20.31 -33.39
C ASP A 142 2.66 -19.43 -33.72
N THR A 143 2.66 -18.18 -33.25
CA THR A 143 3.62 -17.16 -33.67
C THR A 143 4.46 -16.67 -32.50
N ARG A 144 5.78 -16.57 -32.72
CA ARG A 144 6.73 -15.90 -31.83
C ARG A 144 7.28 -14.64 -32.47
N VAL A 145 7.51 -13.60 -31.67
CA VAL A 145 8.03 -12.31 -32.17
C VAL A 145 9.09 -11.72 -31.24
N GLY A 146 10.08 -11.04 -31.82
CA GLY A 146 11.05 -10.25 -31.05
C GLY A 146 10.41 -8.99 -30.46
N SER A 147 10.62 -8.74 -29.16
CA SER A 147 10.09 -7.56 -28.46
C SER A 147 10.53 -6.25 -29.12
N ASP A 148 11.80 -6.16 -29.48
CA ASP A 148 12.36 -4.94 -30.08
C ASP A 148 11.85 -4.74 -31.50
N TRP A 149 11.72 -5.84 -32.26
CA TRP A 149 11.12 -5.79 -33.60
C TRP A 149 9.70 -5.27 -33.52
N PHE A 150 8.90 -5.77 -32.57
CA PHE A 150 7.50 -5.36 -32.44
C PHE A 150 7.39 -3.87 -32.10
N VAL A 151 8.16 -3.39 -31.13
CA VAL A 151 8.19 -1.97 -30.75
C VAL A 151 8.64 -1.09 -31.93
N ASP A 152 9.66 -1.50 -32.69
CA ASP A 152 10.13 -0.76 -33.86
C ASP A 152 9.08 -0.70 -34.96
N ARG A 153 8.29 -1.77 -35.17
CA ARG A 153 7.16 -1.76 -36.11
C ARG A 153 6.02 -0.88 -35.65
N MET A 154 5.70 -0.85 -34.34
CA MET A 154 4.74 0.11 -33.80
C MET A 154 5.18 1.54 -34.08
N ARG A 155 6.46 1.87 -33.83
CA ARG A 155 7.03 3.19 -34.12
C ARG A 155 6.94 3.55 -35.59
N ARG A 156 7.27 2.60 -36.48
CA ARG A 156 7.18 2.77 -37.93
C ARG A 156 5.76 3.09 -38.39
N VAL A 157 4.75 2.48 -37.79
CA VAL A 157 3.32 2.71 -38.12
C VAL A 157 2.82 4.07 -37.62
N GLY A 158 3.48 4.66 -36.62
CA GLY A 158 3.16 6.01 -36.13
C GLY A 158 2.92 6.11 -34.63
N PHE A 159 3.09 5.01 -33.88
CA PHE A 159 2.96 5.03 -32.42
C PHE A 159 4.21 5.59 -31.74
N GLU A 160 4.02 6.28 -30.63
CA GLU A 160 5.02 6.33 -29.58
C GLU A 160 4.90 5.05 -28.74
N ALA A 161 5.91 4.18 -28.79
CA ALA A 161 5.78 2.80 -28.32
C ALA A 161 6.82 2.35 -27.29
N TRP A 162 6.36 1.52 -26.37
CA TRP A 162 7.13 0.91 -25.27
C TRP A 162 6.77 -0.56 -25.09
N TYR A 163 7.70 -1.27 -24.46
CA TYR A 163 7.57 -2.64 -24.00
C TYR A 163 7.80 -2.72 -22.49
N ARG A 164 7.04 -3.57 -21.81
CA ARG A 164 7.12 -3.81 -20.37
C ARG A 164 6.88 -5.29 -20.06
N GLN A 165 7.67 -5.84 -19.16
CA GLN A 165 7.34 -7.06 -18.45
C GLN A 165 6.61 -6.68 -17.17
N MET A 166 5.51 -7.37 -16.88
CA MET A 166 4.75 -7.19 -15.66
C MET A 166 4.41 -8.55 -15.08
N ILE A 167 4.54 -8.71 -13.77
CA ILE A 167 4.02 -9.88 -13.08
C ILE A 167 2.51 -9.65 -12.89
N GLU A 168 1.69 -10.55 -13.42
CA GLU A 168 0.24 -10.48 -13.23
C GLU A 168 -0.10 -10.79 -11.75
N PRO A 169 -0.80 -9.88 -11.04
CA PRO A 169 -1.16 -10.11 -9.65
C PRO A 169 -2.04 -11.35 -9.49
N GLY A 170 -1.60 -12.29 -8.68
CA GLY A 170 -2.34 -13.51 -8.34
C GLY A 170 -1.95 -14.75 -9.14
N SER A 171 -1.43 -14.62 -10.36
CA SER A 171 -0.92 -15.77 -11.13
C SER A 171 0.61 -15.88 -11.09
N GLU A 172 1.30 -14.81 -10.67
CA GLU A 172 2.76 -14.66 -10.74
C GLU A 172 3.35 -14.79 -12.15
N LEU A 173 2.50 -14.87 -13.18
CA LEU A 173 2.93 -15.01 -14.56
C LEU A 173 3.54 -13.69 -15.02
N VAL A 174 4.80 -13.78 -15.47
CA VAL A 174 5.42 -12.68 -16.22
C VAL A 174 4.62 -12.52 -17.52
N CYS A 175 4.14 -11.32 -17.78
CA CYS A 175 3.33 -11.00 -18.94
C CYS A 175 4.02 -9.89 -19.73
N HIS A 176 4.06 -10.05 -21.05
CA HIS A 176 4.75 -9.15 -21.95
C HIS A 176 3.75 -8.17 -22.53
N TRP A 177 3.83 -6.91 -22.11
CA TRP A 177 2.93 -5.86 -22.54
C TRP A 177 3.63 -4.90 -23.50
N PHE A 178 2.89 -4.53 -24.53
CA PHE A 178 3.30 -3.53 -25.50
C PHE A 178 2.27 -2.43 -25.50
N LEU A 179 2.75 -1.19 -25.49
CA LEU A 179 1.94 0.01 -25.33
C LEU A 179 2.33 1.02 -26.40
N GLY A 180 1.34 1.63 -27.04
CA GLY A 180 1.52 2.60 -28.11
C GLY A 180 0.54 3.77 -27.96
N VAL A 181 1.02 5.01 -28.09
CA VAL A 181 0.16 6.19 -28.20
C VAL A 181 0.21 6.70 -29.64
N LYS A 182 -0.95 6.85 -30.28
CA LYS A 182 -1.04 7.43 -31.62
C LYS A 182 -0.68 8.91 -31.53
N ARG A 183 0.36 9.33 -32.27
CA ARG A 183 0.78 10.73 -32.28
C ARG A 183 -0.31 11.59 -32.93
N PRO A 184 -0.69 12.74 -32.34
CA PRO A 184 -1.62 13.66 -32.98
C PRO A 184 -1.11 14.08 -34.34
N ASN A 185 -1.99 14.13 -35.34
CA ASN A 185 -1.63 14.65 -36.64
C ASN A 185 -1.35 16.16 -36.52
N ARG A 186 -0.07 16.54 -36.57
CA ARG A 186 0.38 17.92 -36.30
C ARG A 186 -0.27 18.96 -37.22
N SER A 187 -0.65 18.60 -38.45
CA SER A 187 -1.34 19.52 -39.36
C SER A 187 -2.75 19.83 -38.86
N ARG A 188 -3.50 18.81 -38.42
CA ARG A 188 -4.84 18.98 -37.86
C ARG A 188 -4.83 19.65 -36.49
N PHE A 189 -3.84 19.35 -35.64
CA PHE A 189 -3.72 20.03 -34.35
C PHE A 189 -3.53 21.55 -34.54
N ALA A 190 -2.75 21.94 -35.56
CA ALA A 190 -2.62 23.35 -35.94
C ALA A 190 -3.92 23.93 -36.52
N ASP A 191 -4.71 23.16 -37.26
CA ASP A 191 -6.00 23.60 -37.81
C ASP A 191 -7.09 23.71 -36.74
N THR A 192 -7.16 22.77 -35.79
CA THR A 192 -8.07 22.84 -34.63
C THR A 192 -7.70 24.03 -33.73
N LEU A 193 -6.42 24.29 -33.50
CA LEU A 193 -5.98 25.50 -32.79
C LEU A 193 -6.35 26.78 -33.55
N ARG A 194 -6.29 26.79 -34.89
CA ARG A 194 -6.73 27.93 -35.71
C ARG A 194 -8.25 28.12 -35.70
N SER A 195 -9.04 27.04 -35.73
CA SER A 195 -10.50 27.11 -35.67
C SER A 195 -11.01 27.50 -34.28
N SER A 196 -10.39 26.98 -33.21
CA SER A 196 -10.68 27.41 -31.84
C SER A 196 -10.25 28.86 -31.59
N ALA A 197 -9.19 29.34 -32.25
CA ALA A 197 -8.79 30.74 -32.18
C ALA A 197 -9.71 31.70 -32.97
N SER A 198 -10.48 31.20 -33.96
CA SER A 198 -11.52 32.00 -34.63
C SER A 198 -12.83 32.07 -33.84
N ASP A 199 -13.15 31.05 -33.05
CA ASP A 199 -14.37 31.00 -32.22
C ASP A 199 -14.22 31.73 -30.88
N ILE A 200 -12.99 31.88 -30.38
CA ILE A 200 -12.70 32.69 -29.21
C ILE A 200 -12.45 34.13 -29.68
N GLY A 201 -13.50 34.95 -29.64
CA GLY A 201 -13.45 36.38 -29.96
C GLY A 201 -12.27 37.11 -29.29
N LYS A 202 -11.87 38.24 -29.90
CA LYS A 202 -10.66 39.08 -29.73
C LYS A 202 -10.15 39.42 -28.31
N GLY A 203 -10.74 38.89 -27.23
CA GLY A 203 -10.30 39.09 -25.85
C GLY A 203 -9.20 38.16 -25.34
N ALA A 204 -8.92 37.02 -25.98
CA ALA A 204 -7.97 36.01 -25.46
C ALA A 204 -6.53 36.10 -26.01
N LEU A 205 -6.26 37.03 -26.95
CA LEU A 205 -4.97 37.16 -27.63
C LEU A 205 -3.92 37.97 -26.85
N SER A 206 -4.25 38.56 -25.70
CA SER A 206 -3.26 39.28 -24.87
C SER A 206 -2.43 38.35 -23.97
N TYR A 207 -2.98 37.20 -23.56
CA TYR A 207 -2.32 36.28 -22.62
C TYR A 207 -1.32 35.35 -23.30
N ALA A 208 -1.60 34.88 -24.52
CA ALA A 208 -0.69 34.00 -25.27
C ALA A 208 0.57 34.72 -25.79
N ARG A 209 0.55 36.06 -25.87
CA ARG A 209 1.70 36.87 -26.31
C ARG A 209 2.71 37.15 -25.20
N GLN A 210 2.30 37.01 -23.93
CA GLN A 210 3.16 37.26 -22.77
C GLN A 210 4.02 36.05 -22.37
N ALA A 211 3.68 34.85 -22.85
CA ALA A 211 4.43 33.62 -22.60
C ALA A 211 5.59 33.35 -23.60
N LEU A 212 5.79 34.20 -24.61
CA LEU A 212 6.81 33.97 -25.66
C LEU A 212 7.95 35.00 -25.71
N MET A 213 8.06 35.90 -24.73
CA MET A 213 9.12 36.90 -24.68
C MET A 213 9.64 37.03 -23.25
N THR A 214 10.66 36.25 -22.88
CA THR A 214 11.61 36.63 -21.82
C THR A 214 12.90 35.83 -21.91
N ARG A 215 13.93 36.44 -22.50
CA ARG A 215 15.35 36.24 -22.16
C ARG A 215 16.06 37.59 -22.25
N VAL A 216 17.00 37.79 -21.31
CA VAL A 216 18.01 38.87 -21.18
C VAL A 216 17.41 40.19 -20.63
N SER A 217 17.86 40.84 -19.55
CA SER A 217 19.15 40.92 -18.82
C SER A 217 18.96 41.62 -17.45
N ASN A 218 19.84 41.34 -16.48
CA ASN A 218 20.11 42.16 -15.27
C ASN A 218 20.95 43.41 -15.64
N PRO A 219 20.90 44.56 -14.90
CA PRO A 219 21.60 44.68 -13.60
C PRO A 219 20.96 45.58 -12.50
N VAL A 220 21.63 45.54 -11.34
CA VAL A 220 21.43 46.03 -9.94
C VAL A 220 21.89 47.52 -9.77
N PRO A 221 21.81 48.23 -8.60
CA PRO A 221 20.72 48.53 -7.63
C PRO A 221 20.50 50.06 -7.40
N ALA A 222 19.48 50.45 -6.60
CA ALA A 222 19.50 51.72 -5.85
C ALA A 222 18.74 51.65 -4.50
N ARG A 223 19.29 52.38 -3.52
CA ARG A 223 18.92 52.55 -2.11
C ARG A 223 17.70 53.47 -1.86
N SER A 224 16.96 53.24 -0.78
CA SER A 224 16.44 54.24 0.21
C SER A 224 15.61 53.49 1.29
N VAL A 225 15.97 53.45 2.58
CA VAL A 225 15.84 54.45 3.68
C VAL A 225 14.40 54.89 3.98
N GLY A 226 13.97 54.72 5.25
CA GLY A 226 12.89 55.47 5.92
C GLY A 226 11.82 54.59 6.60
N SER A 227 11.93 54.30 7.91
CA SER A 227 11.27 54.98 9.05
C SER A 227 9.89 54.37 9.41
N SER A 228 9.74 53.57 10.46
CA SER A 228 9.61 53.89 11.89
C SER A 228 8.19 54.24 12.36
N ARG A 229 7.72 53.50 13.38
CA ARG A 229 6.81 53.91 14.49
C ARG A 229 5.35 54.21 14.07
N THR A 230 4.28 53.96 14.85
CA THR A 230 4.12 53.76 16.30
C THR A 230 2.70 53.27 16.65
N ALA A 231 2.61 52.68 17.84
CA ALA A 231 1.60 52.90 18.89
C ALA A 231 0.29 52.10 18.93
N ALA A 232 0.17 51.45 20.09
CA ALA A 232 -0.97 50.87 20.74
C ALA A 232 -2.03 51.90 21.14
N VAL A 233 -3.28 51.45 21.24
CA VAL A 233 -4.32 52.09 22.06
C VAL A 233 -5.00 51.01 22.92
N VAL A 234 -4.72 51.10 24.22
CA VAL A 234 -5.44 50.45 25.31
C VAL A 234 -6.55 51.39 25.76
N ARG A 235 -7.78 50.89 25.97
CA ARG A 235 -8.75 51.46 26.93
C ARG A 235 -9.79 50.42 27.39
N PRO A 236 -10.44 50.63 28.56
CA PRO A 236 -10.65 49.55 29.53
C PRO A 236 -12.12 49.25 29.90
N THR A 237 -12.29 48.08 30.54
CA THR A 237 -13.25 47.70 31.59
C THR A 237 -14.75 47.89 31.39
N ARG A 238 -15.52 46.80 31.59
CA ARG A 238 -16.59 46.77 32.61
C ARG A 238 -16.97 45.35 33.03
N SER A 239 -16.91 45.11 34.33
CA SER A 239 -17.40 43.93 35.03
C SER A 239 -18.92 43.94 35.16
N ALA A 240 -19.57 42.80 34.96
CA ALA A 240 -20.89 42.53 35.51
C ALA A 240 -20.98 41.07 35.96
N ARG A 241 -21.17 40.88 37.27
CA ARG A 241 -21.54 39.61 37.91
C ARG A 241 -22.90 39.16 37.39
N ARG A 242 -23.02 37.89 36.99
CA ARG A 242 -24.28 37.14 36.91
C ARG A 242 -24.07 35.66 37.25
N PRO A 243 -25.12 34.97 37.71
CA PRO A 243 -25.01 33.90 38.71
C PRO A 243 -24.86 32.50 38.10
N ALA A 244 -24.49 31.56 38.96
CA ALA A 244 -24.24 30.15 38.70
C ALA A 244 -25.29 29.50 37.77
N ALA A 245 -24.86 29.14 36.56
CA ALA A 245 -25.61 28.28 35.65
C ALA A 245 -25.18 26.82 35.87
N ARG A 246 -26.19 25.97 36.10
CA ARG A 246 -26.09 24.50 36.13
C ARG A 246 -25.25 23.98 34.95
N ALA A 247 -24.37 23.03 35.24
CA ALA A 247 -23.60 22.30 34.24
C ALA A 247 -24.56 21.65 33.22
N LYS A 248 -24.61 22.22 32.01
CA LYS A 248 -25.17 21.54 30.84
C LYS A 248 -24.17 20.45 30.46
N VAL A 249 -24.65 19.21 30.45
CA VAL A 249 -23.97 18.08 29.80
C VAL A 249 -23.67 18.51 28.36
N ALA A 250 -22.40 18.44 27.98
CA ALA A 250 -21.95 18.78 26.64
C ALA A 250 -22.64 17.83 25.65
N VAL A 251 -23.44 18.40 24.75
CA VAL A 251 -23.96 17.68 23.59
C VAL A 251 -22.75 17.32 22.71
N PRO A 252 -22.54 16.05 22.35
CA PRO A 252 -21.43 15.67 21.48
C PRO A 252 -21.60 16.34 20.10
N PRO A 253 -20.49 16.61 19.38
CA PRO A 253 -20.58 17.18 18.03
C PRO A 253 -21.42 16.26 17.13
N ALA A 254 -22.26 16.88 16.31
CA ALA A 254 -23.06 16.19 15.30
C ALA A 254 -22.15 15.31 14.41
N PRO A 255 -22.63 14.16 13.91
CA PRO A 255 -21.86 13.34 12.99
C PRO A 255 -21.39 14.19 11.80
N VAL A 256 -20.09 14.18 11.56
CA VAL A 256 -19.47 14.80 10.38
C VAL A 256 -20.22 14.25 9.16
N ARG A 257 -20.92 15.13 8.44
CA ARG A 257 -21.48 14.77 7.14
C ARG A 257 -20.33 14.33 6.25
N LEU A 258 -20.35 13.08 5.81
CA LEU A 258 -19.45 12.58 4.76
C LEU A 258 -19.63 13.46 3.52
N HIS A 259 -18.72 14.41 3.33
CA HIS A 259 -18.68 15.20 2.11
C HIS A 259 -18.33 14.27 0.95
N ARG A 260 -19.13 14.32 -0.11
CA ARG A 260 -18.75 13.73 -1.41
C ARG A 260 -17.39 14.32 -1.80
N VAL A 261 -16.39 13.45 -1.96
CA VAL A 261 -15.01 13.81 -2.29
C VAL A 261 -14.97 14.58 -3.62
N GLY A 262 -14.20 15.69 -3.62
CA GLY A 262 -14.13 16.71 -4.67
C GLY A 262 -13.81 16.23 -6.08
N GLY A 263 -14.16 17.08 -7.05
CA GLY A 263 -13.98 16.86 -8.48
C GLY A 263 -12.51 16.83 -8.89
N ALA A 264 -12.25 16.44 -10.14
CA ALA A 264 -10.90 16.29 -10.68
C ALA A 264 -10.02 17.56 -10.57
N GLY A 265 -10.62 18.76 -10.53
CA GLY A 265 -9.89 20.04 -10.42
C GLY A 265 -9.16 20.26 -9.10
N ASP A 266 -9.68 19.74 -7.98
CA ASP A 266 -9.01 19.85 -6.67
C ASP A 266 -7.75 18.97 -6.60
N ARG A 267 -7.66 17.96 -7.48
CA ARG A 267 -6.56 16.97 -7.51
C ARG A 267 -5.30 17.51 -8.18
N GLU A 268 -5.43 18.28 -9.26
CA GLU A 268 -4.29 18.89 -9.95
C GLU A 268 -3.67 20.02 -9.12
N ALA A 269 -4.49 20.83 -8.44
CA ALA A 269 -4.01 21.89 -7.57
C ALA A 269 -3.22 21.34 -6.37
N ALA A 270 -3.68 20.23 -5.76
CA ALA A 270 -2.98 19.58 -4.66
C ALA A 270 -1.67 18.89 -5.09
N ALA A 271 -1.63 18.28 -6.28
CA ALA A 271 -0.43 17.64 -6.81
C ALA A 271 0.64 18.66 -7.24
N ALA A 272 0.24 19.82 -7.79
CA ALA A 272 1.15 20.89 -8.18
C ALA A 272 1.74 21.62 -6.96
N ALA A 273 0.92 21.91 -5.93
CA ALA A 273 1.39 22.55 -4.70
C ALA A 273 2.39 21.69 -3.89
N ALA A 274 2.33 20.36 -4.02
CA ALA A 274 3.25 19.43 -3.36
C ALA A 274 4.60 19.28 -4.08
N SER A 275 4.80 19.91 -5.25
CA SER A 275 6.07 19.80 -5.99
C SER A 275 7.12 20.86 -5.60
N ASP A 276 6.71 21.99 -5.01
CA ASP A 276 7.61 23.10 -4.64
C ASP A 276 7.80 23.27 -3.12
N ALA A 277 6.91 22.73 -2.28
CA ALA A 277 7.08 22.65 -0.84
C ALA A 277 7.41 21.20 -0.47
N GLY A 278 8.49 20.96 0.26
CA GLY A 278 9.02 19.62 0.56
C GLY A 278 7.98 18.60 1.04
N PHE A 279 8.34 17.32 1.01
CA PHE A 279 7.49 16.21 1.45
C PHE A 279 7.25 16.24 2.97
N ALA A 280 6.58 17.28 3.48
CA ALA A 280 6.28 17.50 4.88
C ALA A 280 4.87 18.10 5.02
N ARG A 281 4.15 17.68 6.05
CA ARG A 281 2.81 18.18 6.38
C ARG A 281 2.64 18.27 7.89
N THR A 282 2.20 19.42 8.37
CA THR A 282 1.94 19.65 9.80
C THR A 282 0.45 19.80 10.08
N HIS A 283 -0.03 19.09 11.09
CA HIS A 283 -1.36 19.18 11.65
C HIS A 283 -1.26 19.72 13.07
N ALA A 284 -2.03 20.77 13.39
CA ALA A 284 -2.15 21.33 14.73
C ALA A 284 -3.60 21.14 15.19
N ILE A 285 -3.84 20.18 16.08
CA ILE A 285 -5.18 19.74 16.46
C ILE A 285 -5.47 20.14 17.91
N PRO A 286 -6.42 21.07 18.16
CA PRO A 286 -6.82 21.41 19.52
C PRO A 286 -7.56 20.22 20.16
N LEU A 287 -7.20 19.91 21.39
CA LEU A 287 -7.84 18.87 22.18
C LEU A 287 -8.95 19.48 23.04
N PRO A 288 -10.13 18.85 23.13
CA PRO A 288 -11.24 19.31 23.97
C PRO A 288 -11.02 19.03 25.47
N ARG A 289 -9.77 19.08 25.95
CA ARG A 289 -9.40 18.86 27.36
C ARG A 289 -9.43 20.18 28.12
N ARG A 290 -9.74 20.12 29.43
CA ARG A 290 -9.67 21.29 30.34
C ARG A 290 -8.27 21.54 30.87
N GLU A 291 -7.44 20.52 30.89
CA GLU A 291 -6.06 20.54 31.38
C GLU A 291 -5.11 20.16 30.24
N PRO A 292 -3.84 20.64 30.28
CA PRO A 292 -2.84 20.32 29.27
C PRO A 292 -2.62 18.81 29.08
N PRO A 293 -2.23 18.38 27.87
CA PRO A 293 -2.03 19.22 26.69
C PRO A 293 -3.37 19.64 26.05
N THR A 294 -3.41 20.88 25.54
CA THR A 294 -4.58 21.45 24.86
C THR A 294 -4.43 21.43 23.34
N LEU A 295 -3.23 21.16 22.84
CA LEU A 295 -2.92 21.10 21.44
C LEU A 295 -1.94 19.95 21.18
N VAL A 296 -2.20 19.19 20.11
CA VAL A 296 -1.26 18.20 19.58
C VAL A 296 -0.80 18.68 18.22
N ARG A 297 0.52 18.82 18.05
CA ARG A 297 1.14 19.11 16.77
C ARG A 297 1.79 17.85 16.22
N LEU A 298 1.44 17.47 14.99
CA LEU A 298 2.00 16.34 14.27
C LEU A 298 2.57 16.81 12.95
N THR A 299 3.87 16.61 12.73
CA THR A 299 4.52 16.80 11.44
C THR A 299 4.87 15.44 10.84
N LEU A 300 4.42 15.20 9.62
CA LEU A 300 4.68 13.97 8.86
C LEU A 300 5.57 14.35 7.69
N SER A 301 6.70 13.67 7.50
CA SER A 301 7.61 13.96 6.40
C SER A 301 8.26 12.72 5.80
N VAL A 302 8.65 12.80 4.53
CA VAL A 302 9.59 11.84 3.94
C VAL A 302 11.00 12.35 4.24
N PRO A 303 11.90 11.53 4.83
CA PRO A 303 13.27 11.95 5.13
C PRO A 303 13.96 12.57 3.90
N ALA A 304 14.47 13.80 4.06
CA ALA A 304 15.03 14.58 2.95
C ALA A 304 16.45 14.14 2.55
N THR A 305 17.16 13.45 3.42
CA THR A 305 18.61 13.15 3.31
C THR A 305 18.92 11.75 2.79
N LEU A 306 17.96 11.08 2.13
CA LEU A 306 18.23 9.80 1.49
C LEU A 306 19.11 10.01 0.24
N PRO A 307 20.09 9.14 -0.05
CA PRO A 307 20.98 9.32 -1.20
C PRO A 307 20.22 9.42 -2.53
N ASP A 308 20.50 10.47 -3.30
CA ASP A 308 19.81 10.80 -4.57
C ASP A 308 19.90 9.70 -5.65
N SER A 309 20.80 8.73 -5.51
CA SER A 309 21.16 7.77 -6.56
C SER A 309 20.19 6.61 -6.75
N LEU A 310 19.21 6.42 -5.86
CA LEU A 310 18.30 5.26 -5.93
C LEU A 310 16.83 5.67 -6.10
N PRO A 311 16.01 4.83 -6.75
CA PRO A 311 14.57 5.04 -6.79
C PRO A 311 14.05 4.97 -5.35
N LEU A 312 13.78 6.13 -4.75
CA LEU A 312 13.38 6.23 -3.34
C LEU A 312 12.25 5.25 -2.97
N HIS A 313 11.35 4.96 -3.91
CA HIS A 313 10.19 4.08 -3.70
C HIS A 313 10.53 2.64 -3.31
N ASP A 314 11.76 2.19 -3.52
CA ASP A 314 12.20 0.85 -3.13
C ASP A 314 12.85 0.79 -1.74
N ILE A 315 13.03 1.94 -1.08
CA ILE A 315 13.53 2.02 0.29
C ILE A 315 12.34 2.06 1.25
N HIS A 316 12.24 1.12 2.18
CA HIS A 316 11.14 1.05 3.16
C HIS A 316 11.64 1.05 4.60
N PHE A 317 10.81 1.58 5.49
CA PHE A 317 11.06 1.49 6.94
C PHE A 317 11.01 0.02 7.40
N ALA A 318 12.03 -0.39 8.14
CA ALA A 318 12.10 -1.74 8.70
C ALA A 318 12.06 -1.74 10.23
N GLU A 319 12.80 -0.83 10.88
CA GLU A 319 12.93 -0.83 12.33
C GLU A 319 13.24 0.56 12.91
N HIS A 320 12.72 0.81 14.10
CA HIS A 320 13.20 1.81 15.05
C HIS A 320 13.63 1.01 16.29
N ALA A 321 14.94 0.97 16.54
CA ALA A 321 15.51 0.05 17.51
C ALA A 321 14.97 0.34 18.92
N ILE A 322 14.74 -0.72 19.68
CA ILE A 322 14.33 -0.65 21.08
C ILE A 322 15.50 -1.21 21.89
N GLY A 323 16.02 -0.41 22.81
CA GLY A 323 17.18 -0.80 23.61
C GLY A 323 16.83 -1.81 24.70
N THR A 324 17.71 -1.98 25.68
CA THR A 324 17.41 -2.75 26.89
C THR A 324 16.21 -2.14 27.62
N GLY A 325 15.04 -2.78 27.52
CA GLY A 325 13.79 -2.34 28.12
C GLY A 325 12.72 -1.98 27.07
N VAL A 326 11.98 -0.89 27.32
CA VAL A 326 10.86 -0.42 26.48
C VAL A 326 11.13 0.91 25.80
N ASP A 327 12.32 1.49 25.96
CA ASP A 327 12.67 2.79 25.40
C ASP A 327 13.19 2.66 23.97
N ALA A 328 12.69 3.53 23.10
CA ALA A 328 13.23 3.66 21.74
C ALA A 328 14.63 4.28 21.78
N GLU A 329 15.50 3.81 20.90
CA GLU A 329 16.83 4.38 20.67
C GLU A 329 16.79 5.48 19.60
N ASP A 330 17.93 6.10 19.30
CA ASP A 330 18.02 7.03 18.17
C ASP A 330 18.20 6.30 16.82
N SER A 331 18.33 4.97 16.87
CA SER A 331 18.67 4.11 15.73
C SER A 331 17.46 3.74 14.88
N ILE A 332 17.54 4.06 13.59
CA ILE A 332 16.53 3.77 12.56
C ILE A 332 17.16 2.97 11.43
N VAL A 333 16.47 1.90 11.02
CA VAL A 333 16.89 1.04 9.91
C VAL A 333 15.86 1.09 8.78
N LEU A 334 16.32 1.42 7.59
CA LEU A 334 15.58 1.25 6.34
C LEU A 334 16.27 0.19 5.48
N LEU A 335 15.47 -0.49 4.66
CA LEU A 335 15.96 -1.51 3.75
C LEU A 335 15.65 -1.08 2.32
N GLY A 336 16.65 -1.19 1.44
CA GLY A 336 16.47 -1.05 0.00
C GLY A 336 16.81 -2.34 -0.74
N PRO A 337 16.75 -2.34 -2.09
CA PRO A 337 17.01 -3.52 -2.91
C PRO A 337 18.42 -4.10 -2.75
N ASP A 338 19.41 -3.24 -2.51
CA ASP A 338 20.84 -3.58 -2.54
C ASP A 338 21.63 -2.98 -1.38
N ALA A 339 20.94 -2.44 -0.36
CA ALA A 339 21.57 -1.72 0.74
C ALA A 339 20.69 -1.69 1.99
N VAL A 340 21.35 -1.55 3.14
CA VAL A 340 20.72 -1.11 4.39
C VAL A 340 21.08 0.36 4.64
N TYR A 341 20.11 1.14 5.12
CA TYR A 341 20.30 2.54 5.51
C TYR A 341 20.10 2.63 7.01
N ALA A 342 21.17 2.93 7.72
CA ALA A 342 21.16 3.06 9.16
C ALA A 342 21.34 4.53 9.55
N SER A 343 20.50 5.02 10.43
CA SER A 343 20.65 6.31 11.10
C SER A 343 20.79 6.06 12.59
N ASN A 344 21.64 6.83 13.27
CA ASN A 344 21.79 6.83 14.74
C ASN A 344 21.38 8.19 15.34
N ASP A 345 20.62 8.98 14.57
CA ASP A 345 20.23 10.36 14.89
C ASP A 345 18.80 10.64 14.42
N LEU A 346 17.91 9.64 14.54
CA LEU A 346 16.48 9.77 14.22
C LEU A 346 16.23 10.27 12.78
N GLY A 347 17.00 9.72 11.84
CA GLY A 347 16.91 9.94 10.40
C GLY A 347 17.44 11.29 9.93
N GLU A 348 18.26 11.99 10.72
CA GLU A 348 18.93 13.22 10.28
C GLU A 348 20.04 12.91 9.27
N SER A 349 20.86 11.89 9.54
CA SER A 349 21.89 11.37 8.64
C SER A 349 21.76 9.87 8.42
N TRP A 350 22.27 9.39 7.28
CA TRP A 350 22.16 7.99 6.87
C TRP A 350 23.53 7.43 6.48
N ARG A 351 23.92 6.34 7.15
CA ARG A 351 24.99 5.45 6.73
C ARG A 351 24.42 4.40 5.79
N VAL A 352 25.01 4.29 4.60
CA VAL A 352 24.67 3.24 3.63
C VAL A 352 25.59 2.04 3.85
N VAL A 353 25.01 0.88 4.12
CA VAL A 353 25.72 -0.38 4.31
C VAL A 353 25.44 -1.28 3.10
N LYS A 354 26.52 -1.66 2.40
CA LYS A 354 26.46 -2.58 1.27
C LYS A 354 27.46 -3.70 1.49
N THR A 355 27.02 -4.94 1.29
CA THR A 355 27.85 -6.14 1.33
C THR A 355 27.39 -7.11 0.26
N ASP A 356 28.24 -8.05 -0.13
CA ASP A 356 27.86 -9.10 -1.08
C ASP A 356 26.61 -9.87 -0.62
N ALA A 357 26.51 -10.15 0.69
CA ALA A 357 25.35 -10.80 1.28
C ALA A 357 24.06 -9.99 1.05
N ILE A 358 24.10 -8.67 1.31
CA ILE A 358 22.96 -7.78 1.05
C ILE A 358 22.57 -7.79 -0.43
N THR A 359 23.53 -7.66 -1.35
CA THR A 359 23.21 -7.56 -2.80
C THR A 359 22.61 -8.83 -3.40
N ARG A 360 22.77 -9.98 -2.73
CA ARG A 360 22.24 -11.28 -3.18
C ARG A 360 20.94 -11.67 -2.47
N THR A 361 20.53 -10.91 -1.46
CA THR A 361 19.39 -11.23 -0.62
C THR A 361 18.34 -10.13 -0.70
N PRO A 362 17.12 -10.41 -1.17
CA PRO A 362 16.04 -9.42 -1.16
C PRO A 362 15.65 -9.11 0.29
N LEU A 363 16.08 -7.97 0.84
CA LEU A 363 15.88 -7.63 2.25
C LEU A 363 14.40 -7.31 2.56
N PHE A 364 13.94 -7.67 3.75
CA PHE A 364 12.54 -7.45 4.13
C PHE A 364 12.33 -6.88 5.54
N ARG A 365 12.94 -7.49 6.57
CA ARG A 365 12.75 -7.09 7.97
C ARG A 365 14.08 -6.85 8.68
N SER A 366 14.03 -6.08 9.77
CA SER A 366 15.16 -5.79 10.65
C SER A 366 14.73 -5.96 12.11
N PHE A 367 15.65 -6.44 12.94
CA PHE A 367 15.56 -6.42 14.39
C PHE A 367 16.96 -6.21 14.98
N THR A 368 17.10 -5.32 15.95
CA THR A 368 18.35 -5.01 16.63
C THR A 368 18.27 -5.54 18.05
N THR A 369 19.20 -6.44 18.41
CA THR A 369 19.24 -7.01 19.75
C THR A 369 19.75 -5.98 20.77
N ALA A 370 19.47 -6.21 22.05
CA ALA A 370 19.98 -5.42 23.17
C ALA A 370 21.52 -5.36 23.21
N ASN A 371 22.22 -6.34 22.63
CA ASN A 371 23.68 -6.34 22.51
C ASN A 371 24.18 -5.48 21.33
N GLY A 372 23.27 -4.98 20.50
CA GLY A 372 23.54 -4.19 19.30
C GLY A 372 23.82 -5.04 18.06
N ILE A 373 23.41 -6.31 18.05
CA ILE A 373 23.48 -7.14 16.83
C ILE A 373 22.27 -6.81 15.95
N HIS A 374 22.51 -6.48 14.68
CA HIS A 374 21.44 -6.26 13.71
C HIS A 374 21.13 -7.55 12.95
N LEU A 375 19.88 -7.98 13.01
CA LEU A 375 19.33 -9.14 12.33
C LEU A 375 18.51 -8.67 11.12
N ILE A 376 19.04 -8.85 9.91
CA ILE A 376 18.37 -8.46 8.66
C ILE A 376 17.83 -9.71 7.98
N GLN A 377 16.51 -9.83 7.94
CA GLN A 377 15.85 -10.98 7.33
C GLN A 377 15.59 -10.72 5.84
N GLY A 378 16.05 -11.66 5.00
CA GLY A 378 15.70 -11.72 3.60
C GLY A 378 14.28 -12.24 3.36
N ARG A 379 13.70 -11.96 2.19
CA ARG A 379 12.53 -12.70 1.70
C ARG A 379 12.99 -14.11 1.39
N GLY A 380 12.43 -15.10 2.09
CA GLY A 380 12.53 -16.50 1.67
C GLY A 380 11.95 -16.69 0.28
N TRP A 381 12.28 -17.80 -0.37
CA TRP A 381 11.75 -18.10 -1.70
C TRP A 381 10.30 -18.56 -1.60
N HIS A 382 9.40 -17.87 -2.30
CA HIS A 382 7.97 -18.23 -2.38
C HIS A 382 7.68 -19.44 -3.29
N GLN A 383 8.70 -20.02 -3.94
CA GLN A 383 8.49 -21.14 -4.84
C GLN A 383 8.08 -22.40 -4.08
N ARG A 384 7.13 -23.14 -4.69
CA ARG A 384 6.61 -24.41 -4.20
C ARG A 384 7.72 -25.47 -4.22
N SER A 385 8.51 -25.53 -3.15
CA SER A 385 9.32 -26.71 -2.86
C SER A 385 8.58 -27.60 -1.86
N ASP A 386 8.39 -28.86 -2.27
CA ASP A 386 7.83 -29.92 -1.44
C ASP A 386 8.76 -30.24 -0.24
N ASP A 387 10.02 -29.82 -0.27
CA ASP A 387 10.95 -30.07 0.84
C ASP A 387 10.88 -28.99 1.92
N ALA A 388 10.15 -29.34 2.98
CA ALA A 388 10.22 -28.84 4.38
C ALA A 388 11.29 -27.78 4.70
N LEU A 389 12.53 -28.17 4.47
CA LEU A 389 13.68 -27.61 5.14
C LEU A 389 14.86 -27.42 4.20
N ASP A 390 14.62 -27.39 2.88
CA ASP A 390 15.67 -27.09 1.92
C ASP A 390 16.29 -25.71 2.26
N PRO A 391 17.59 -25.66 2.62
CA PRO A 391 18.28 -24.43 2.97
C PRO A 391 18.20 -23.36 1.88
N GLU A 392 18.04 -23.75 0.61
CA GLU A 392 17.89 -22.79 -0.50
C GLU A 392 16.56 -22.03 -0.45
N HIS A 393 15.57 -22.55 0.28
CA HIS A 393 14.21 -22.01 0.37
C HIS A 393 13.91 -21.32 1.72
N LEU A 394 14.84 -21.36 2.67
CA LEU A 394 14.68 -20.68 3.95
C LEU A 394 14.82 -19.15 3.79
N ALA A 395 14.27 -18.38 4.72
CA ALA A 395 14.49 -16.94 4.79
C ALA A 395 15.81 -16.67 5.53
N PRO A 396 16.89 -16.24 4.85
CA PRO A 396 18.16 -16.01 5.51
C PRO A 396 18.06 -14.85 6.50
N ILE A 397 18.77 -14.96 7.62
CA ILE A 397 18.97 -13.87 8.58
C ILE A 397 20.44 -13.48 8.51
N LEU A 398 20.72 -12.31 7.94
CA LEU A 398 22.06 -11.73 7.90
C LEU A 398 22.33 -11.04 9.23
N ARG A 399 23.50 -11.29 9.82
CA ARG A 399 23.87 -10.76 11.12
C ARG A 399 24.98 -9.73 10.97
N PHE A 400 24.80 -8.58 11.61
CA PHE A 400 25.78 -7.50 11.65
C PHE A 400 26.08 -7.12 13.10
N ASP A 401 27.31 -6.72 13.39
CA ASP A 401 27.60 -6.07 14.66
C ASP A 401 27.05 -4.64 14.71
N ARG A 402 27.23 -3.97 15.86
CA ARG A 402 26.80 -2.60 16.11
C ARG A 402 27.37 -1.57 15.13
N ASP A 403 28.52 -1.89 14.55
CA ASP A 403 29.21 -1.05 13.58
C ASP A 403 28.86 -1.43 12.14
N TRP A 404 27.82 -2.24 11.94
CA TRP A 404 27.35 -2.73 10.64
C TRP A 404 28.38 -3.55 9.86
N ASN A 405 29.33 -4.20 10.55
CA ASN A 405 30.18 -5.20 9.93
C ASN A 405 29.40 -6.52 9.82
N PHE A 406 29.42 -7.11 8.64
CA PHE A 406 28.79 -8.42 8.42
C PHE A 406 29.53 -9.50 9.22
N LEU A 407 28.78 -10.26 10.01
CA LEU A 407 29.30 -11.33 10.86
C LEU A 407 29.15 -12.68 10.16
N ASP A 408 27.90 -13.08 9.92
CA ASP A 408 27.53 -14.37 9.34
C ASP A 408 26.05 -14.36 8.88
N MET A 409 25.58 -15.52 8.44
CA MET A 409 24.20 -15.77 8.04
C MET A 409 23.65 -16.95 8.83
N ALA A 410 22.45 -16.78 9.37
CA ALA A 410 21.70 -17.80 10.10
C ALA A 410 20.37 -18.11 9.40
N TRP A 411 19.68 -19.15 9.87
CA TRP A 411 18.43 -19.63 9.30
C TRP A 411 17.48 -20.00 10.42
N ALA A 412 16.24 -19.52 10.32
CA ALA A 412 15.25 -19.62 11.39
C ALA A 412 13.85 -19.94 10.88
N GLY A 413 13.66 -20.35 9.63
CA GLY A 413 12.31 -20.52 9.09
C GLY A 413 12.25 -20.27 7.59
N ARG A 414 11.09 -20.56 7.01
CA ARG A 414 10.84 -20.39 5.56
C ARG A 414 10.48 -18.96 5.19
N VAL A 415 9.82 -18.28 6.12
CA VAL A 415 9.12 -17.03 5.84
C VAL A 415 9.45 -15.99 6.89
N HIS A 416 9.17 -14.75 6.54
CA HIS A 416 9.49 -13.62 7.39
C HIS A 416 8.50 -13.44 8.53
N TRP A 417 8.85 -12.65 9.53
CA TRP A 417 7.88 -12.18 10.53
C TRP A 417 7.05 -11.00 10.01
N HIS A 418 5.83 -10.88 10.53
CA HIS A 418 4.82 -9.98 9.97
C HIS A 418 5.21 -8.50 10.01
N GLY A 419 5.53 -7.96 11.18
CA GLY A 419 5.73 -6.54 11.41
C GLY A 419 6.56 -6.28 12.66
N SER A 420 6.63 -5.02 13.11
CA SER A 420 7.52 -4.62 14.22
C SER A 420 7.14 -5.22 15.57
N ALA A 421 5.90 -5.70 15.72
CA ALA A 421 5.42 -6.41 16.91
C ALA A 421 5.48 -7.94 16.77
N ALA A 422 6.03 -8.48 15.68
CA ALA A 422 6.10 -9.92 15.41
C ALA A 422 7.43 -10.57 15.81
N ILE A 423 8.32 -9.79 16.42
CA ILE A 423 9.61 -10.20 16.98
C ILE A 423 9.88 -9.36 18.24
N GLY A 424 10.56 -9.93 19.22
CA GLY A 424 11.04 -9.20 20.38
C GLY A 424 12.18 -9.92 21.10
N GLN A 425 12.66 -9.32 22.19
CA GLN A 425 13.72 -9.86 23.03
C GLN A 425 13.40 -9.71 24.52
N SER A 426 13.65 -10.76 25.30
CA SER A 426 13.63 -10.76 26.76
C SER A 426 14.92 -11.40 27.26
N GLY A 427 15.77 -10.64 27.97
CA GLY A 427 17.11 -11.11 28.33
C GLY A 427 17.95 -11.47 27.10
N ASP A 428 18.49 -12.69 27.09
CA ASP A 428 19.25 -13.27 25.96
C ASP A 428 18.36 -13.95 24.90
N THR A 429 17.05 -14.04 25.17
CA THR A 429 16.10 -14.79 24.36
C THR A 429 15.40 -13.88 23.36
N ILE A 430 15.46 -14.27 22.09
CA ILE A 430 14.77 -13.61 20.97
C ILE A 430 13.73 -14.58 20.43
N ILE A 431 12.48 -14.15 20.26
CA ILE A 431 11.43 -14.96 19.65
C ILE A 431 10.74 -14.16 18.56
N PHE A 432 10.44 -14.80 17.43
CA PHE A 432 9.55 -14.26 16.40
C PHE A 432 8.54 -15.29 15.91
N GLY A 433 7.43 -14.81 15.33
CA GLY A 433 6.41 -15.64 14.68
C GLY A 433 6.47 -15.53 13.14
N GLU A 434 6.37 -16.66 12.46
CA GLU A 434 6.32 -16.74 10.99
C GLU A 434 5.01 -16.19 10.40
N TYR A 435 5.14 -15.49 9.27
CA TYR A 435 4.02 -14.96 8.49
C TYR A 435 3.98 -15.58 7.07
N PRO A 436 3.58 -16.86 6.93
CA PRO A 436 3.48 -17.49 5.62
C PRO A 436 2.38 -16.84 4.76
N ASP A 437 2.67 -16.66 3.48
CA ASP A 437 1.65 -16.22 2.52
C ASP A 437 0.76 -17.40 2.11
N ASN A 438 -0.16 -17.73 3.01
CA ASN A 438 -1.21 -18.71 2.77
C ASN A 438 -2.44 -18.06 2.06
N GLY A 439 -2.34 -16.82 1.57
CA GLY A 439 -3.53 -16.07 1.13
C GLY A 439 -4.27 -16.64 -0.06
N GLU A 440 -3.54 -17.18 -1.03
CA GLU A 440 -4.13 -17.78 -2.21
C GLU A 440 -4.85 -19.10 -1.87
N ALA A 441 -4.21 -19.97 -1.08
CA ALA A 441 -4.79 -21.24 -0.61
C ALA A 441 -6.15 -21.06 0.08
N TYR A 442 -6.32 -19.94 0.78
CA TYR A 442 -7.57 -19.61 1.47
C TYR A 442 -8.64 -18.98 0.58
N ARG A 443 -8.25 -18.30 -0.52
CA ARG A 443 -9.19 -17.70 -1.48
C ARG A 443 -9.69 -18.73 -2.49
N HIS A 444 -8.80 -19.64 -2.87
CA HIS A 444 -9.05 -20.70 -3.84
C HIS A 444 -8.55 -22.01 -3.24
N PRO A 445 -9.36 -22.65 -2.37
CA PRO A 445 -8.97 -23.92 -1.74
C PRO A 445 -8.83 -25.00 -2.82
N ASP A 446 -7.61 -25.13 -3.34
CA ASP A 446 -7.18 -26.25 -4.16
C ASP A 446 -6.56 -27.28 -3.21
N PRO A 447 -7.06 -28.53 -3.15
CA PRO A 447 -6.47 -29.58 -2.32
C PRO A 447 -4.99 -29.88 -2.68
N ARG A 448 -4.50 -29.39 -3.81
CA ARG A 448 -3.09 -29.47 -4.22
C ARG A 448 -2.24 -28.30 -3.70
N GLN A 449 -2.86 -27.23 -3.18
CA GLN A 449 -2.12 -26.09 -2.66
C GLN A 449 -1.66 -26.38 -1.23
N HIS A 450 -0.35 -26.40 -1.05
CA HIS A 450 0.27 -26.58 0.25
C HIS A 450 -0.01 -25.36 1.15
N ILE A 451 -0.62 -25.58 2.32
CA ILE A 451 -0.74 -24.57 3.39
C ILE A 451 0.48 -24.72 4.30
N TYR A 452 1.29 -23.67 4.39
CA TYR A 452 2.48 -23.71 5.23
C TYR A 452 2.10 -23.53 6.70
N PRO A 453 2.68 -24.35 7.62
CA PRO A 453 2.52 -24.14 9.04
C PRO A 453 2.99 -22.76 9.46
N SER A 454 2.37 -22.23 10.50
CA SER A 454 2.89 -21.06 11.21
C SER A 454 3.71 -21.52 12.40
N ARG A 455 4.96 -21.09 12.49
CA ARG A 455 5.88 -21.44 13.57
C ARG A 455 6.35 -20.24 14.36
N ALA A 456 6.72 -20.46 15.61
CA ALA A 456 7.52 -19.52 16.38
C ALA A 456 8.94 -20.05 16.55
N TRP A 457 9.92 -19.17 16.42
CA TRP A 457 11.34 -19.51 16.45
C TRP A 457 12.06 -18.71 17.52
N ARG A 458 12.95 -19.38 18.24
CA ARG A 458 13.71 -18.83 19.35
C ARG A 458 15.22 -18.89 19.09
N SER A 459 15.91 -17.82 19.42
CA SER A 459 17.37 -17.77 19.56
C SER A 459 17.75 -17.43 21.00
N ARG A 460 18.86 -17.98 21.49
CA ARG A 460 19.50 -17.61 22.78
C ARG A 460 20.95 -17.15 22.63
N ASP A 461 21.39 -16.89 21.39
CA ASP A 461 22.79 -16.61 21.04
C ASP A 461 22.90 -15.46 20.03
N ASP A 462 22.08 -14.43 20.22
CA ASP A 462 21.98 -13.24 19.35
C ASP A 462 21.76 -13.59 17.87
N GLY A 463 20.92 -14.61 17.63
CA GLY A 463 20.47 -15.03 16.32
C GLY A 463 21.41 -15.97 15.58
N ARG A 464 22.48 -16.49 16.22
CA ARG A 464 23.40 -17.46 15.58
C ARG A 464 22.70 -18.77 15.26
N SER A 465 21.87 -19.25 16.17
CA SER A 465 21.08 -20.46 16.01
C SER A 465 19.63 -20.25 16.42
N TRP A 466 18.74 -21.03 15.80
CA TRP A 466 17.31 -20.91 16.00
C TRP A 466 16.68 -22.28 16.24
N GLN A 467 15.75 -22.32 17.19
CA GLN A 467 14.99 -23.49 17.58
C GLN A 467 13.49 -23.21 17.38
N GLU A 468 12.77 -24.15 16.77
CA GLU A 468 11.31 -24.10 16.74
C GLU A 468 10.77 -24.28 18.17
N VAL A 469 9.94 -23.35 18.63
CA VAL A 469 9.36 -23.35 19.98
C VAL A 469 7.83 -23.40 19.98
N ALA A 470 7.21 -23.20 18.82
CA ALA A 470 5.78 -23.48 18.62
C ALA A 470 5.53 -23.90 17.17
N LEU A 471 4.69 -24.91 16.99
CA LEU A 471 4.12 -25.31 15.71
C LEU A 471 2.60 -25.22 15.80
N LEU A 472 2.00 -24.32 15.03
CA LEU A 472 0.56 -24.10 15.04
C LEU A 472 -0.10 -24.83 13.87
N ASP A 473 -1.19 -25.54 14.16
CA ASP A 473 -1.93 -26.39 13.22
C ASP A 473 -2.39 -25.63 11.97
N ASN A 474 -1.94 -26.12 10.80
CA ASN A 474 -2.10 -25.53 9.46
C ASN A 474 -3.57 -25.39 9.03
N GLY A 475 -4.50 -26.09 9.68
CA GLY A 475 -5.94 -25.93 9.41
C GLY A 475 -6.60 -24.83 10.22
N ARG A 476 -5.97 -24.37 11.31
CA ARG A 476 -6.57 -23.48 12.30
C ARG A 476 -5.99 -22.07 12.30
N VAL A 477 -4.74 -21.93 11.88
CA VAL A 477 -4.00 -20.65 11.94
C VAL A 477 -3.33 -20.40 10.61
N ARG A 478 -3.68 -19.28 9.99
CA ARG A 478 -3.09 -18.88 8.70
C ARG A 478 -1.67 -18.33 8.85
N HIS A 479 -1.44 -17.47 9.84
CA HIS A 479 -0.15 -16.85 10.17
C HIS A 479 -0.17 -16.19 11.56
N LEU A 480 1.03 -15.87 12.07
CA LEU A 480 1.23 -15.16 13.34
C LEU A 480 1.31 -13.65 13.13
N HIS A 481 0.57 -12.88 13.92
CA HIS A 481 0.54 -11.42 13.84
C HIS A 481 1.55 -10.75 14.76
N THR A 482 1.69 -11.23 16.00
CA THR A 482 2.56 -10.63 17.02
C THR A 482 3.33 -11.68 17.81
N CYS A 483 4.51 -11.31 18.31
CA CYS A 483 5.33 -12.04 19.27
C CYS A 483 6.05 -11.00 20.15
N CYS A 484 5.50 -10.73 21.33
CA CYS A 484 5.93 -9.64 22.21
C CYS A 484 6.35 -10.17 23.58
N PRO A 485 7.57 -9.84 24.06
CA PRO A 485 7.93 -10.10 25.45
C PRO A 485 7.18 -9.16 26.39
N ASP A 486 6.81 -9.65 27.58
CA ASP A 486 6.28 -8.81 28.65
C ASP A 486 7.44 -8.04 29.30
N PRO A 487 7.46 -6.70 29.27
CA PRO A 487 8.60 -5.92 29.74
C PRO A 487 8.80 -5.98 31.25
N ASP A 488 7.78 -6.33 32.02
CA ASP A 488 7.85 -6.37 33.48
C ASP A 488 8.04 -7.79 34.02
N GLN A 489 7.97 -8.81 33.16
CA GLN A 489 8.08 -10.23 33.54
C GLN A 489 9.03 -10.94 32.58
N PRO A 490 10.35 -10.94 32.89
CA PRO A 490 11.33 -11.71 32.12
C PRO A 490 10.90 -13.16 31.97
N GLY A 491 11.09 -13.74 30.78
CA GLY A 491 10.61 -15.09 30.47
C GLY A 491 9.17 -15.16 29.96
N ARG A 492 8.35 -14.12 30.15
CA ARG A 492 6.96 -14.11 29.67
C ARG A 492 6.85 -13.54 28.26
N TRP A 493 6.12 -14.26 27.40
CA TRP A 493 5.89 -13.89 26.00
C TRP A 493 4.43 -14.00 25.61
N TRP A 494 4.01 -13.14 24.68
CA TRP A 494 2.66 -13.09 24.12
C TRP A 494 2.72 -13.28 22.61
N LEU A 495 2.03 -14.30 22.12
CA LEU A 495 1.95 -14.64 20.70
C LEU A 495 0.50 -14.51 20.24
N SER A 496 0.25 -14.00 19.04
CA SER A 496 -1.12 -13.92 18.51
C SER A 496 -1.21 -14.30 17.03
N SER A 497 -2.38 -14.80 16.64
CA SER A 497 -2.75 -15.08 15.25
C SER A 497 -4.07 -14.38 14.88
N GLY A 498 -4.38 -14.36 13.59
CA GLY A 498 -5.71 -14.00 13.13
C GLY A 498 -5.84 -13.97 11.62
N ASP A 499 -7.07 -13.71 11.18
CA ASP A 499 -7.49 -13.19 9.87
C ASP A 499 -9.00 -13.42 9.78
N ARG A 500 -9.45 -14.62 10.12
CA ARG A 500 -10.85 -14.95 10.40
C ARG A 500 -11.09 -15.11 11.90
N ALA A 501 -12.34 -14.98 12.34
CA ALA A 501 -12.69 -15.03 13.76
C ALA A 501 -12.31 -16.37 14.42
N GLU A 502 -12.41 -17.46 13.67
CA GLU A 502 -12.04 -18.82 14.08
C GLU A 502 -10.52 -19.04 14.19
N GLU A 503 -9.71 -18.17 13.58
CA GLU A 503 -8.25 -18.20 13.54
C GLU A 503 -7.60 -17.27 14.58
N VAL A 504 -8.41 -16.56 15.38
CA VAL A 504 -7.91 -15.60 16.37
C VAL A 504 -7.54 -16.32 17.66
N PHE A 505 -6.25 -16.53 17.87
CA PHE A 505 -5.73 -17.11 19.10
C PHE A 505 -4.67 -16.20 19.70
N ILE A 506 -4.58 -16.22 21.03
CA ILE A 506 -3.57 -15.55 21.82
C ILE A 506 -2.96 -16.61 22.73
N TRP A 507 -1.64 -16.76 22.65
CA TRP A 507 -0.90 -17.64 23.53
C TRP A 507 0.01 -16.84 24.45
N ARG A 508 0.20 -17.37 25.66
CA ARG A 508 1.19 -16.90 26.61
C ARG A 508 2.19 -18.00 26.90
N SER A 509 3.46 -17.65 26.93
CA SER A 509 4.52 -18.46 27.54
C SER A 509 5.00 -17.75 28.81
N ASP A 510 5.35 -18.52 29.83
CA ASP A 510 5.94 -18.04 31.09
C ASP A 510 7.38 -18.56 31.29
N ASP A 511 7.96 -19.17 30.25
CA ASP A 511 9.21 -19.94 30.26
C ASP A 511 10.01 -19.80 28.95
N ASP A 512 10.09 -18.58 28.41
CA ASP A 512 10.88 -18.26 27.21
C ASP A 512 10.51 -19.11 25.98
N GLY A 513 9.21 -19.39 25.84
CA GLY A 513 8.64 -20.14 24.73
C GLY A 513 8.75 -21.65 24.86
N ASP A 514 9.27 -22.20 25.96
CA ASP A 514 9.35 -23.66 26.14
C ASP A 514 7.94 -24.29 26.19
N THR A 515 6.97 -23.60 26.78
CA THR A 515 5.56 -23.97 26.77
C THR A 515 4.67 -22.79 26.40
N TRP A 516 3.54 -23.08 25.75
CA TRP A 516 2.54 -22.09 25.33
C TRP A 516 1.15 -22.50 25.81
N ILE A 517 0.44 -21.55 26.42
CA ILE A 517 -0.92 -21.72 26.92
C ILE A 517 -1.83 -20.81 26.10
N ASP A 518 -2.92 -21.36 25.54
CA ASP A 518 -3.96 -20.58 24.88
C ASP A 518 -4.75 -19.79 25.93
N VAL A 519 -4.61 -18.46 25.88
CA VAL A 519 -5.24 -17.49 26.78
C VAL A 519 -6.38 -16.73 26.09
N THR A 520 -6.85 -17.21 24.94
CA THR A 520 -7.93 -16.59 24.17
C THR A 520 -9.26 -16.68 24.89
N HIS A 521 -10.02 -15.59 24.94
CA HIS A 521 -11.43 -15.68 25.34
C HIS A 521 -12.25 -16.33 24.21
N PRO A 522 -12.93 -17.47 24.42
CA PRO A 522 -13.67 -18.14 23.34
C PRO A 522 -14.91 -17.37 22.91
N ASN A 523 -15.56 -16.66 23.83
CA ASN A 523 -16.80 -15.90 23.59
C ASN A 523 -16.78 -14.54 24.31
N PRO A 524 -15.91 -13.60 23.91
CA PRO A 524 -15.73 -12.36 24.66
C PRO A 524 -17.07 -11.60 24.74
N PRO A 525 -17.44 -11.05 25.91
CA PRO A 525 -18.74 -10.41 26.14
C PRO A 525 -18.82 -9.00 25.53
N VAL A 526 -18.35 -8.84 24.30
CA VAL A 526 -18.34 -7.58 23.55
C VAL A 526 -19.54 -7.56 22.61
N PRO A 527 -20.43 -6.55 22.71
CA PRO A 527 -21.59 -6.46 21.83
C PRO A 527 -21.14 -6.16 20.40
N LEU A 528 -21.47 -7.07 19.47
CA LEU A 528 -21.34 -6.86 18.03
C LEU A 528 -22.73 -6.71 17.39
N SER A 529 -22.76 -6.24 16.14
CA SER A 529 -24.03 -6.20 15.40
C SER A 529 -24.63 -7.62 15.28
N PRO A 530 -25.97 -7.77 15.21
CA PRO A 530 -26.62 -9.08 15.27
C PRO A 530 -26.08 -10.11 14.26
N GLY A 531 -25.69 -9.68 13.05
CA GLY A 531 -25.10 -10.55 12.03
C GLY A 531 -23.65 -11.00 12.29
N PHE A 532 -23.00 -10.44 13.31
CA PHE A 532 -21.59 -10.68 13.65
C PHE A 532 -21.40 -11.23 15.08
N ALA A 533 -22.47 -11.47 15.83
CA ALA A 533 -22.39 -11.97 17.21
C ALA A 533 -21.60 -13.30 17.32
N ASN A 534 -21.69 -14.17 16.31
CA ASN A 534 -20.92 -15.43 16.23
C ASN A 534 -19.43 -15.23 15.88
N ARG A 535 -19.01 -14.00 15.59
CA ARG A 535 -17.62 -13.61 15.31
C ARG A 535 -17.01 -12.79 16.43
N SER A 536 -17.55 -12.88 17.65
CA SER A 536 -17.06 -12.14 18.82
C SER A 536 -15.56 -12.30 19.07
N ARG A 537 -14.97 -13.46 18.74
CA ARG A 537 -13.51 -13.66 18.81
C ARG A 537 -12.70 -12.68 17.98
N ALA A 538 -13.23 -12.13 16.89
CA ALA A 538 -12.54 -11.15 16.04
C ALA A 538 -12.11 -9.87 16.79
N VAL A 539 -12.71 -9.55 17.94
CA VAL A 539 -12.30 -8.41 18.78
C VAL A 539 -10.88 -8.58 19.36
N GLN A 540 -10.40 -9.82 19.41
CA GLN A 540 -9.06 -10.20 19.86
C GLN A 540 -8.07 -10.34 18.69
N ARG A 541 -8.48 -10.03 17.45
CA ARG A 541 -7.58 -9.98 16.30
C ARG A 541 -6.82 -8.66 16.35
N PHE A 542 -5.50 -8.70 16.47
CA PHE A 542 -4.66 -7.50 16.40
C PHE A 542 -3.35 -7.78 15.66
N THR A 543 -2.69 -6.71 15.24
CA THR A 543 -1.34 -6.77 14.63
C THR A 543 -0.29 -6.02 15.45
N ASP A 544 -0.68 -5.50 16.61
CA ASP A 544 0.18 -4.80 17.55
C ASP A 544 -0.38 -4.93 18.97
N LEU A 545 0.49 -4.95 19.97
CA LEU A 545 0.18 -5.17 21.38
C LEU A 545 1.08 -4.28 22.25
N HIS A 546 0.50 -3.57 23.22
CA HIS A 546 1.23 -2.70 24.15
C HIS A 546 1.01 -3.12 25.59
N PHE A 547 1.99 -2.83 26.44
CA PHE A 547 1.92 -3.07 27.88
C PHE A 547 1.80 -1.73 28.61
N ASP A 548 0.89 -1.65 29.57
CA ASP A 548 0.64 -0.46 30.38
C ASP A 548 0.32 -0.88 31.82
N GLY A 549 1.36 -0.96 32.65
CA GLY A 549 1.27 -1.55 33.98
C GLY A 549 0.69 -2.96 33.91
N ASP A 550 -0.37 -3.23 34.66
CA ASP A 550 -1.01 -4.56 34.72
C ASP A 550 -1.87 -4.91 33.50
N TYR A 551 -1.90 -4.06 32.47
CA TYR A 551 -2.74 -4.22 31.31
C TYR A 551 -1.94 -4.49 30.03
N VAL A 552 -2.53 -5.30 29.16
CA VAL A 552 -2.22 -5.31 27.74
C VAL A 552 -3.27 -4.53 26.97
N ILE A 553 -2.85 -3.81 25.93
CA ILE A 553 -3.69 -2.91 25.12
C ILE A 553 -3.50 -3.23 23.65
N TRP A 554 -4.59 -3.32 22.90
CA TRP A 554 -4.54 -3.55 21.45
C TRP A 554 -5.72 -2.88 20.74
N GLY A 555 -5.56 -2.63 19.45
CA GLY A 555 -6.65 -2.25 18.57
C GLY A 555 -7.06 -3.43 17.68
N ALA A 556 -8.35 -3.61 17.45
CA ALA A 556 -8.82 -4.68 16.59
C ALA A 556 -8.44 -4.44 15.11
N ASP A 557 -7.81 -5.44 14.49
CA ASP A 557 -7.55 -5.50 13.05
C ASP A 557 -8.76 -6.10 12.29
N ASP A 558 -9.97 -5.64 12.61
CA ASP A 558 -11.20 -6.08 11.95
C ASP A 558 -12.24 -4.95 11.89
N HIS A 559 -13.17 -5.04 10.95
CA HIS A 559 -14.30 -4.13 10.87
C HIS A 559 -15.40 -4.45 11.88
N LEU A 560 -15.38 -5.60 12.56
CA LEU A 560 -16.30 -6.00 13.62
C LEU A 560 -17.78 -5.76 13.27
N GLY A 561 -18.13 -5.97 12.00
CA GLY A 561 -19.45 -5.65 11.47
C GLY A 561 -19.44 -5.27 10.00
N ASN A 562 -20.63 -5.12 9.43
CA ASN A 562 -20.79 -4.57 8.09
C ASN A 562 -20.81 -3.03 8.17
N LEU A 563 -19.77 -2.38 7.66
CA LEU A 563 -19.67 -0.91 7.68
C LEU A 563 -20.79 -0.20 6.91
N GLU A 564 -21.50 -0.88 6.00
CA GLU A 564 -22.68 -0.33 5.31
C GLU A 564 -23.90 -0.21 6.22
N GLU A 565 -23.94 -1.01 7.29
CA GLU A 565 -25.02 -1.03 8.27
C GLU A 565 -24.83 -0.01 9.39
N LEU A 566 -23.89 0.94 9.26
CA LEU A 566 -23.68 2.01 10.23
C LEU A 566 -25.05 2.58 10.67
N PRO A 567 -25.49 2.26 11.90
CA PRO A 567 -26.87 2.50 12.24
C PRO A 567 -27.11 4.01 12.33
N ARG A 568 -28.33 4.45 11.99
CA ARG A 568 -28.82 5.80 12.34
C ARG A 568 -29.08 5.95 13.85
N VAL A 569 -28.62 5.01 14.66
CA VAL A 569 -28.91 4.90 16.09
C VAL A 569 -27.78 5.55 16.88
N ASP A 570 -28.14 6.26 17.94
CA ASP A 570 -27.21 7.04 18.78
C ASP A 570 -26.27 6.18 19.63
N ASP A 571 -26.47 4.86 19.71
CA ASP A 571 -25.60 3.96 20.48
C ASP A 571 -24.36 3.51 19.71
N ARG A 572 -23.25 4.22 19.94
CA ARG A 572 -21.93 3.93 19.35
C ARG A 572 -21.40 2.54 19.68
N ARG A 573 -21.83 1.90 20.76
CA ARG A 573 -21.34 0.55 21.12
C ARG A 573 -21.76 -0.49 20.09
N SER A 574 -22.93 -0.30 19.48
CA SER A 574 -23.45 -1.16 18.42
C SER A 574 -22.87 -0.90 17.03
N TRP A 575 -22.06 0.15 16.85
CA TRP A 575 -21.59 0.53 15.53
C TRP A 575 -20.60 -0.50 14.97
N PRO A 576 -20.71 -0.90 13.70
CA PRO A 576 -19.62 -1.61 13.05
C PRO A 576 -18.34 -0.75 13.09
N GLY A 577 -17.20 -1.41 13.22
CA GLY A 577 -15.87 -0.83 13.12
C GLY A 577 -14.88 -1.35 14.15
N ALA A 578 -13.60 -1.14 13.91
CA ALA A 578 -12.57 -1.48 14.89
C ALA A 578 -12.75 -0.72 16.21
N ARG A 579 -12.26 -1.33 17.28
CA ARG A 579 -12.23 -0.79 18.64
C ARG A 579 -10.83 -0.87 19.22
N LEU A 580 -10.59 -0.09 20.26
CA LEU A 580 -9.46 -0.27 21.16
C LEU A 580 -9.92 -1.07 22.39
N TYR A 581 -9.10 -2.02 22.84
CA TYR A 581 -9.36 -2.88 23.98
C TYR A 581 -8.19 -2.87 24.94
N ARG A 582 -8.47 -3.23 26.20
CA ARG A 582 -7.46 -3.64 27.17
C ARG A 582 -7.87 -4.93 27.88
N SER A 583 -6.92 -5.61 28.49
CA SER A 583 -7.16 -6.73 29.41
C SER A 583 -6.11 -6.72 30.49
N ARG A 584 -6.45 -7.21 31.70
CA ARG A 584 -5.42 -7.52 32.69
C ARG A 584 -4.51 -8.63 32.15
N ARG A 585 -3.20 -8.51 32.41
CA ARG A 585 -2.18 -9.49 31.98
C ARG A 585 -1.95 -10.63 32.98
N THR A 586 -2.51 -10.51 34.19
CA THR A 586 -2.29 -11.43 35.33
C THR A 586 -3.36 -12.53 35.46
N GLY A 587 -4.33 -12.60 34.54
CA GLY A 587 -5.37 -13.63 34.53
C GLY A 587 -4.99 -14.89 33.75
N ASP A 588 -5.83 -15.92 33.87
CA ASP A 588 -5.70 -17.18 33.10
C ASP A 588 -6.02 -17.00 31.61
N ARG A 589 -6.75 -15.94 31.27
CA ARG A 589 -7.10 -15.58 29.89
C ARG A 589 -7.23 -14.08 29.72
N ILE A 590 -7.22 -13.63 28.46
CA ILE A 590 -7.56 -12.27 28.07
C ILE A 590 -9.07 -12.04 28.30
N GLU A 591 -9.42 -10.89 28.87
CA GLU A 591 -10.78 -10.44 29.13
C GLU A 591 -10.95 -9.04 28.51
N PRO A 592 -11.35 -8.94 27.23
CA PRO A 592 -11.39 -7.68 26.52
C PRO A 592 -12.35 -6.66 27.15
N GLU A 593 -11.81 -5.55 27.63
CA GLU A 593 -12.54 -4.36 28.04
C GLU A 593 -12.43 -3.31 26.93
N GLU A 594 -13.56 -2.90 26.36
CA GLU A 594 -13.61 -1.88 25.31
C GLU A 594 -13.23 -0.49 25.87
N LEU A 595 -12.23 0.13 25.27
CA LEU A 595 -11.82 1.51 25.53
C LEU A 595 -12.55 2.50 24.61
N GLY A 596 -12.86 2.11 23.38
CA GLY A 596 -13.77 2.87 22.52
C GLY A 596 -13.65 2.60 21.01
N TRP A 597 -14.46 3.34 20.25
CA TRP A 597 -14.61 3.18 18.80
C TRP A 597 -13.53 3.91 17.99
N ILE A 598 -12.89 3.17 17.06
CA ILE A 598 -11.92 3.69 16.09
C ILE A 598 -12.52 3.73 14.67
N GLY A 599 -13.30 2.71 14.31
CA GLY A 599 -14.01 2.58 13.03
C GLY A 599 -13.26 1.76 11.98
N LEU A 600 -12.01 2.09 11.68
CA LEU A 600 -11.18 1.36 10.70
C LEU A 600 -10.19 0.41 11.40
N PRO A 601 -9.84 -0.75 10.80
CA PRO A 601 -8.97 -1.76 11.41
C PRO A 601 -7.63 -1.15 11.83
N VAL A 602 -7.26 -1.39 13.09
CA VAL A 602 -6.04 -0.82 13.68
C VAL A 602 -4.84 -1.65 13.24
N ARG A 603 -3.83 -0.97 12.69
CA ARG A 603 -2.59 -1.59 12.21
C ARG A 603 -1.39 -1.35 13.12
N SER A 604 -1.37 -0.22 13.83
CA SER A 604 -0.26 0.13 14.70
C SER A 604 -0.72 0.99 15.87
N LEU A 605 -0.12 0.72 17.03
CA LEU A 605 -0.20 1.56 18.22
C LEU A 605 1.23 2.05 18.50
N ILE A 606 1.39 3.34 18.76
CA ILE A 606 2.71 3.93 19.01
C ILE A 606 2.65 4.64 20.35
N ASP A 607 3.49 4.24 21.30
CA ASP A 607 3.65 4.98 22.54
C ASP A 607 4.40 6.29 22.26
N VAL A 608 3.73 7.42 22.51
CA VAL A 608 4.26 8.77 22.30
C VAL A 608 4.49 9.51 23.62
N GLY A 609 4.64 8.77 24.73
CA GLY A 609 4.86 9.30 26.07
C GLY A 609 3.57 9.28 26.89
N PRO A 610 2.85 10.41 27.03
CA PRO A 610 1.61 10.48 27.81
C PRO A 610 0.39 9.85 27.11
N ALA A 611 0.55 9.36 25.87
CA ALA A 611 -0.53 8.85 25.05
C ALA A 611 -0.06 7.74 24.11
N TRP A 612 -1.01 7.05 23.49
CA TRP A 612 -0.81 6.22 22.32
C TRP A 612 -1.38 6.88 21.07
N LEU A 613 -0.60 6.90 19.99
CA LEU A 613 -1.10 7.21 18.66
C LEU A 613 -1.61 5.92 18.02
N VAL A 614 -2.84 5.94 17.53
CA VAL A 614 -3.51 4.79 16.91
C VAL A 614 -3.65 5.03 15.42
N LEU A 615 -3.06 4.15 14.62
CA LEU A 615 -3.04 4.23 13.16
C LEU A 615 -3.85 3.07 12.55
N THR A 616 -4.78 3.40 11.67
CA THR A 616 -5.63 2.41 11.00
C THR A 616 -5.17 2.13 9.57
N GLU A 617 -5.68 1.08 8.95
CA GLU A 617 -5.67 0.96 7.50
C GLU A 617 -6.91 1.59 6.85
N ALA A 618 -6.99 1.55 5.52
CA ALA A 618 -8.16 1.95 4.75
C ALA A 618 -8.33 1.09 3.49
N LYS A 619 -8.75 -0.17 3.68
CA LYS A 619 -8.99 -1.12 2.57
C LYS A 619 -10.44 -1.15 2.06
N ALA A 620 -11.41 -0.68 2.86
CA ALA A 620 -12.83 -0.71 2.52
C ALA A 620 -13.22 0.43 1.57
N ARG A 621 -13.20 0.16 0.24
CA ARG A 621 -13.46 1.15 -0.83
C ARG A 621 -14.77 1.93 -0.67
N TRP A 622 -15.79 1.31 -0.12
CA TRP A 622 -17.13 1.89 0.04
C TRP A 622 -17.28 2.76 1.30
N PHE A 623 -16.37 2.63 2.27
CA PHE A 623 -16.46 3.34 3.54
C PHE A 623 -15.50 4.52 3.61
N SER A 624 -14.21 4.24 3.58
CA SER A 624 -13.16 5.24 3.57
C SER A 624 -11.90 4.62 2.97
N LEU A 625 -11.29 5.35 2.05
CA LEU A 625 -9.95 5.07 1.56
C LEU A 625 -8.88 5.87 2.33
N ARG A 626 -9.27 6.63 3.35
CA ARG A 626 -8.35 7.44 4.15
C ARG A 626 -8.12 6.79 5.50
N PRO A 627 -6.86 6.41 5.83
CA PRO A 627 -6.49 5.93 7.16
C PRO A 627 -6.84 6.97 8.24
N ARG A 628 -7.23 6.51 9.42
CA ARG A 628 -7.50 7.38 10.57
C ARG A 628 -6.28 7.45 11.47
N VAL A 629 -6.04 8.66 11.97
CA VAL A 629 -5.06 8.93 13.03
C VAL A 629 -5.83 9.38 14.27
N CYS A 630 -5.77 8.59 15.33
CA CYS A 630 -6.36 8.90 16.62
C CYS A 630 -5.28 8.98 17.70
N ILE A 631 -5.58 9.66 18.80
CA ILE A 631 -4.74 9.66 20.00
C ILE A 631 -5.57 9.30 21.23
N VAL A 632 -4.98 8.50 22.11
CA VAL A 632 -5.60 8.02 23.35
C VAL A 632 -4.64 8.27 24.49
N PHE A 633 -5.04 9.12 25.45
CA PHE A 633 -4.18 9.45 26.57
C PHE A 633 -4.21 8.37 27.64
N LYS A 634 -3.04 8.07 28.24
CA LYS A 634 -2.90 7.00 29.24
C LYS A 634 -3.64 7.30 30.54
N ASP A 635 -3.81 8.58 30.87
CA ASP A 635 -4.57 9.04 32.04
C ASP A 635 -6.10 9.04 31.84
N ALA A 636 -6.55 8.90 30.60
CA ALA A 636 -7.96 8.85 30.22
C ALA A 636 -8.18 7.91 29.01
N PRO A 637 -7.85 6.60 29.13
CA PRO A 637 -7.81 5.67 28.00
C PRO A 637 -9.18 5.43 27.34
N GLN A 638 -10.27 5.77 28.03
CA GLN A 638 -11.65 5.73 27.54
C GLN A 638 -12.01 6.90 26.61
N VAL A 639 -11.13 7.90 26.45
CA VAL A 639 -11.35 9.07 25.60
C VAL A 639 -10.45 8.96 24.36
N ILE A 640 -11.08 8.65 23.23
CA ILE A 640 -10.41 8.58 21.94
C ILE A 640 -10.60 9.91 21.21
N HIS A 641 -9.49 10.57 20.91
CA HIS A 641 -9.49 11.79 20.11
C HIS A 641 -9.12 11.45 18.67
N HIS A 642 -10.06 11.61 17.74
CA HIS A 642 -9.73 11.63 16.31
C HIS A 642 -8.94 12.89 16.00
N LEU A 643 -7.77 12.74 15.37
CA LEU A 643 -6.91 13.86 15.01
C LEU A 643 -7.17 14.28 13.56
N PHE A 644 -7.03 13.36 12.62
CA PHE A 644 -7.31 13.58 11.20
C PHE A 644 -7.41 12.26 10.44
N ASP A 645 -7.91 12.35 9.21
CA ASP A 645 -7.83 11.26 8.23
C ASP A 645 -6.64 11.53 7.31
N ALA A 646 -5.67 10.60 7.25
CA ALA A 646 -4.50 10.72 6.40
C ALA A 646 -4.92 10.70 4.92
N ASP A 647 -4.31 11.56 4.11
CA ASP A 647 -4.61 11.58 2.68
C ASP A 647 -4.19 10.26 2.03
N ASN A 648 -5.01 9.83 1.07
CA ASN A 648 -4.71 8.73 0.17
C ASN A 648 -4.77 9.28 -1.25
N PHE A 649 -3.64 9.80 -1.73
CA PHE A 649 -3.59 10.53 -3.00
C PHE A 649 -3.92 9.61 -4.18
N ALA A 650 -3.59 8.32 -4.08
CA ALA A 650 -3.88 7.34 -5.13
C ALA A 650 -5.34 6.87 -5.10
N ASN A 651 -6.08 7.18 -4.04
CA ASN A 651 -7.48 6.81 -3.85
C ASN A 651 -7.71 5.30 -4.10
N ARG A 652 -6.85 4.47 -3.51
CA ARG A 652 -6.90 2.99 -3.59
C ARG A 652 -6.79 2.34 -2.21
N PRO A 653 -7.29 1.12 -1.99
CA PRO A 653 -7.09 0.41 -0.72
C PRO A 653 -5.63 0.47 -0.24
N THR A 654 -5.44 0.84 1.02
CA THR A 654 -4.11 0.97 1.63
C THR A 654 -4.06 0.33 3.01
N GLY A 655 -2.93 -0.33 3.31
CA GLY A 655 -2.60 -0.80 4.67
C GLY A 655 -2.01 0.29 5.56
N PHE A 656 -1.73 1.48 4.99
CA PHE A 656 -1.02 2.60 5.61
C PHE A 656 0.36 2.23 6.15
N THR A 657 0.43 1.72 7.38
CA THR A 657 1.68 1.27 8.01
C THR A 657 2.02 -0.18 7.70
N TYR A 658 1.06 -0.99 7.25
CA TYR A 658 1.26 -2.43 7.03
C TYR A 658 1.86 -3.13 8.26
N SER A 659 1.41 -2.72 9.45
CA SER A 659 1.87 -3.22 10.75
C SER A 659 3.39 -3.10 10.96
N THR A 660 4.05 -2.21 10.20
CA THR A 660 5.47 -1.90 10.30
C THR A 660 5.62 -0.44 10.72
N ALA A 661 5.80 -0.23 12.02
CA ALA A 661 5.87 1.08 12.66
C ALA A 661 6.80 1.00 13.87
N SER A 662 7.42 2.12 14.23
CA SER A 662 8.04 2.26 15.54
C SER A 662 7.01 1.92 16.63
N ARG A 663 7.40 1.12 17.62
CA ARG A 663 6.52 0.84 18.76
C ARG A 663 6.48 2.01 19.73
N ARG A 664 7.53 2.83 19.77
CA ARG A 664 7.62 3.99 20.65
C ARG A 664 8.31 5.15 19.96
N ALA A 665 7.94 6.37 20.34
CA ALA A 665 8.62 7.58 19.92
C ALA A 665 9.80 7.92 20.84
N LYS A 666 10.86 8.42 20.23
CA LYS A 666 12.04 8.95 20.92
C LYS A 666 12.05 10.46 20.75
N ASN A 667 11.95 11.20 21.85
CA ASN A 667 11.89 12.67 21.84
C ASN A 667 10.77 13.21 20.91
N GLY A 668 9.62 12.53 20.88
CA GLY A 668 8.52 12.88 19.97
C GLY A 668 8.73 12.46 18.52
N VAL A 669 9.84 11.80 18.17
CA VAL A 669 10.11 11.32 16.81
C VAL A 669 9.86 9.83 16.69
N PHE A 670 9.16 9.41 15.64
CA PHE A 670 9.01 8.00 15.29
C PHE A 670 8.84 7.83 13.78
N PHE A 671 8.82 6.57 13.32
CA PHE A 671 8.78 6.24 11.90
C PHE A 671 7.73 5.17 11.62
N THR A 672 7.17 5.22 10.41
CA THR A 672 6.30 4.16 9.91
C THR A 672 6.70 3.80 8.49
N ASN A 673 6.41 2.56 8.10
CA ASN A 673 6.32 2.23 6.69
C ASN A 673 5.16 3.00 6.06
N ARG A 674 5.25 3.23 4.75
CA ARG A 674 4.16 3.77 3.94
C ARG A 674 4.23 3.16 2.55
N ASN A 675 3.10 3.09 1.85
CA ASN A 675 3.14 2.75 0.43
C ASN A 675 3.23 4.00 -0.46
N SER A 676 3.44 3.75 -1.74
CA SER A 676 3.34 4.73 -2.82
C SER A 676 1.90 5.13 -3.16
N ALA A 677 0.92 4.90 -2.29
CA ALA A 677 -0.49 5.28 -2.46
C ALA A 677 -0.94 6.41 -1.51
N ASP A 678 -0.25 6.55 -0.39
CA ASP A 678 -0.68 7.37 0.74
C ASP A 678 0.04 8.73 0.76
N LEU A 679 -0.50 9.72 1.50
CA LEU A 679 0.01 11.06 1.85
C LEU A 679 0.78 11.88 0.79
N PHE A 680 1.85 11.34 0.21
CA PHE A 680 2.71 11.97 -0.79
C PHE A 680 2.80 11.15 -2.08
N PRO A 681 2.74 11.77 -3.27
CA PRO A 681 2.74 11.04 -4.54
C PRO A 681 4.04 10.30 -4.88
N ARG A 682 5.13 10.62 -4.18
CA ARG A 682 6.49 10.12 -4.42
C ARG A 682 7.25 10.02 -3.09
N GLY A 683 8.51 9.62 -3.18
CA GLY A 683 9.42 9.46 -2.05
C GLY A 683 9.55 8.01 -1.61
N ALA A 684 10.27 7.81 -0.50
CA ALA A 684 10.52 6.49 0.04
C ALA A 684 9.30 5.90 0.75
N GLY A 685 9.31 4.58 0.90
CA GLY A 685 8.39 3.78 1.72
C GLY A 685 8.61 3.99 3.22
N VAL A 686 8.95 5.20 3.64
CA VAL A 686 9.13 5.60 5.03
C VAL A 686 8.49 6.95 5.27
N LEU A 687 7.91 7.10 6.45
CA LEU A 687 7.31 8.33 6.94
C LEU A 687 7.90 8.63 8.32
N LYS A 688 8.58 9.76 8.45
CA LYS A 688 9.00 10.35 9.73
C LYS A 688 7.82 11.09 10.33
N TRP A 689 7.63 10.93 11.63
CA TRP A 689 6.60 11.58 12.41
C TRP A 689 7.25 12.34 13.55
N GLU A 690 6.82 13.57 13.78
CA GLU A 690 7.24 14.40 14.90
C GLU A 690 5.99 14.86 15.63
N ILE A 691 5.85 14.48 16.90
CA ILE A 691 4.74 14.84 17.77
C ILE A 691 5.19 15.76 18.89
N ALA A 692 4.43 16.84 19.11
CA ALA A 692 4.59 17.73 20.25
C ALA A 692 3.25 17.94 20.96
N PHE A 693 3.32 18.05 22.28
CA PHE A 693 2.20 18.32 23.17
C PHE A 693 2.35 19.73 23.74
N GLU A 694 1.37 20.60 23.47
CA GLU A 694 1.38 22.03 23.84
C GLU A 694 0.25 22.39 24.82
#